data_AF-A0A328HLS1-F1
#
_entry.id   AF-A0A328HLS1-F1
#
_cell.length_a   1.000
_cell.length_b   1.000
_cell.length_c   1.000
_cell.angle_alpha   90.00
_cell.angle_beta   90.00
_cell.angle_gamma   90.00
#
_symmetry.space_group_name_H-M   'P 1'
#
loop_
_entity.id
_entity.type
_entity.pdbx_description
1 polymer ?
#
loop_
_entity_poly.entity_id
_entity_poly.type
_entity_poly.pdbx_seq_one_letter_code
_entity_poly.pdbx_strand_id
1 'polypeptide(L)'
;MSLPSAYAPSRAAGPQKAQNQVPRIALVGVHGFGARHLANLARLEASGVLDFVAVADPRPPADGVLDGSVAVFETLDHLLQAGTAPDVVILATPIQTHVPLAIAALRAGADVYVEKPPAASLQQFQELLQAAESAGRLVQVGFQSLGSGALPAIRRLIADGEIGDVLGLGASGTWLRTRGYFKRSCWAGKRAINGTDVVDGVATNALAHAVVTGLSIAAARTLDDVASVDTDLYRAHPTESDDTSVIRVLTSAGQVLTCALTLCAARQTRPSITVFGTAGKAELFYTEDELVVSTDHGERREVFPRTDLLENLLEVRAAGGELLSPLSGSGAFMAVLEAIRTAPAPQQIDDRYIKWEGSGDDAHPVVEGIAELIERAALAQATFSELGAPWARPLEPAAICTVAGREVASYQDGSRIRPISSPRPYLHPVRTLAGTVVTDHQPTDHVWHLGAGVAVQDVNGINFWGGRTYTREAGRYVWRPDHGTIVRTPTSSDSSGGALSEVLSWNGPDGAPVLGEQRNWAWAAVDLQTWRLTLDFTLTPAGDAPVSLGSPGSNGRRLGGYGGFFWRLASSDDARVWSPAASGEAAVHGSVSQWLAWSGTFDEEPATLVFTAPTDCHDRWFVRVGSYPGVGQSLAWEEPVLLQPGESVTRSVTVFVSDARLGTADIDALVTGMEASS
;
A
#
# COMPACT_ATOMS: atom_id res chain seq x y z
N MET A 1 -38.11 -82.86 -7.76
CA MET A 1 -38.16 -81.55 -8.43
C MET A 1 -37.76 -80.49 -7.41
N SER A 2 -36.80 -79.60 -7.57
CA SER A 2 -35.57 -79.46 -8.36
C SER A 2 -34.98 -78.12 -7.88
N LEU A 3 -33.79 -78.13 -7.24
CA LEU A 3 -32.62 -77.22 -7.31
C LEU A 3 -32.79 -75.67 -7.46
N PRO A 4 -31.74 -74.83 -7.25
CA PRO A 4 -30.76 -74.74 -6.15
C PRO A 4 -30.32 -73.29 -5.76
N SER A 5 -29.45 -73.24 -4.75
CA SER A 5 -28.40 -72.30 -4.30
C SER A 5 -27.80 -71.19 -5.22
N ALA A 6 -27.32 -70.15 -4.51
CA ALA A 6 -26.17 -69.25 -4.74
C ALA A 6 -26.35 -67.96 -5.58
N TYR A 7 -26.04 -66.81 -4.97
CA TYR A 7 -24.91 -65.95 -5.36
C TYR A 7 -24.62 -64.92 -4.25
N ALA A 8 -23.44 -65.03 -3.64
CA ALA A 8 -22.90 -64.02 -2.73
C ALA A 8 -22.41 -62.80 -3.54
N PRO A 9 -22.52 -61.56 -3.01
CA PRO A 9 -21.98 -60.41 -3.69
C PRO A 9 -20.45 -60.47 -3.72
N SER A 10 -19.90 -60.36 -4.92
CA SER A 10 -18.48 -60.14 -5.17
C SER A 10 -17.99 -58.94 -4.37
N ARG A 11 -17.06 -59.17 -3.44
CA ARG A 11 -16.21 -58.12 -2.88
C ARG A 11 -15.39 -57.57 -4.04
N ALA A 12 -15.81 -56.43 -4.59
CA ALA A 12 -14.91 -55.59 -5.36
C ALA A 12 -13.67 -55.33 -4.50
N ALA A 13 -12.50 -55.67 -5.04
CA ALA A 13 -11.23 -55.38 -4.41
C ALA A 13 -11.17 -53.87 -4.16
N GLY A 14 -11.08 -53.46 -2.89
CA GLY A 14 -10.74 -52.09 -2.55
C GLY A 14 -9.37 -51.72 -3.14
N PRO A 15 -9.08 -50.43 -3.33
CA PRO A 15 -7.80 -50.01 -3.89
C PRO A 15 -6.67 -50.58 -3.03
N GLN A 16 -5.86 -51.42 -3.67
CA GLN A 16 -4.66 -51.98 -3.10
C GLN A 16 -3.76 -50.79 -2.74
N LYS A 17 -3.54 -50.53 -1.44
CA LYS A 17 -2.55 -49.53 -0.99
C LYS A 17 -1.23 -49.86 -1.68
N ALA A 18 -0.82 -49.03 -2.62
CA ALA A 18 0.45 -49.16 -3.30
C ALA A 18 1.55 -49.18 -2.22
N GLN A 19 2.44 -50.18 -2.27
CA GLN A 19 3.69 -50.15 -1.53
C GLN A 19 4.39 -48.83 -1.88
N ASN A 20 4.93 -48.10 -0.89
CA ASN A 20 5.70 -46.85 -1.06
C ASN A 20 6.83 -47.07 -2.08
N GLN A 21 6.54 -46.86 -3.36
CA GLN A 21 7.56 -46.69 -4.38
C GLN A 21 8.08 -45.26 -4.25
N VAL A 22 9.40 -45.13 -4.32
CA VAL A 22 10.08 -43.83 -4.38
C VAL A 22 9.54 -43.09 -5.62
N PRO A 23 8.99 -41.87 -5.48
CA PRO A 23 8.33 -41.17 -6.57
C PRO A 23 9.33 -40.77 -7.66
N ARG A 24 8.95 -41.01 -8.92
CA ARG A 24 9.75 -40.69 -10.11
C ARG A 24 9.49 -39.25 -10.55
N ILE A 25 10.53 -38.45 -10.68
CA ILE A 25 10.41 -37.01 -10.95
C ILE A 25 11.01 -36.66 -12.30
N ALA A 26 10.33 -35.80 -13.06
CA ALA A 26 10.86 -35.18 -14.26
C ALA A 26 10.92 -33.64 -14.11
N LEU A 27 11.96 -33.02 -14.67
CA LEU A 27 12.11 -31.56 -14.70
C LEU A 27 12.02 -31.03 -16.13
N VAL A 28 11.12 -30.07 -16.37
CA VAL A 28 10.98 -29.37 -17.64
C VAL A 28 11.48 -27.94 -17.47
N GLY A 29 12.49 -27.56 -18.25
CA GLY A 29 13.22 -26.29 -18.09
C GLY A 29 14.34 -26.43 -17.05
N VAL A 30 15.58 -26.59 -17.52
CA VAL A 30 16.76 -26.87 -16.65
C VAL A 30 17.63 -25.64 -16.39
N HIS A 31 17.36 -24.54 -17.08
CA HIS A 31 18.13 -23.29 -16.99
C HIS A 31 17.45 -22.28 -16.06
N GLY A 32 18.17 -21.20 -15.71
CA GLY A 32 17.62 -20.14 -14.85
C GLY A 32 17.21 -20.70 -13.49
N PHE A 33 15.91 -20.61 -13.16
CA PHE A 33 15.40 -21.18 -11.91
C PHE A 33 15.38 -22.71 -11.90
N GLY A 34 15.32 -23.36 -13.08
CA GLY A 34 15.46 -24.81 -13.23
C GLY A 34 16.76 -25.36 -12.64
N ALA A 35 17.85 -24.59 -12.66
CA ALA A 35 19.12 -24.98 -12.04
C ALA A 35 19.01 -25.11 -10.51
N ARG A 36 18.12 -24.34 -9.87
CA ARG A 36 17.83 -24.49 -8.44
C ARG A 36 17.05 -25.77 -8.16
N HIS A 37 16.12 -26.13 -9.06
CA HIS A 37 15.41 -27.41 -9.01
C HIS A 37 16.37 -28.58 -9.20
N LEU A 38 17.33 -28.52 -10.13
CA LEU A 38 18.38 -29.54 -10.27
C LEU A 38 19.16 -29.76 -8.97
N ALA A 39 19.61 -28.67 -8.33
CA ALA A 39 20.32 -28.76 -7.05
C ALA A 39 19.45 -29.36 -5.94
N ASN A 40 18.17 -29.01 -5.91
CA ASN A 40 17.23 -29.56 -4.93
C ASN A 40 16.90 -31.04 -5.17
N LEU A 41 16.69 -31.42 -6.43
CA LEU A 41 16.47 -32.80 -6.84
C LEU A 41 17.66 -33.69 -6.46
N ALA A 42 18.89 -33.23 -6.74
CA ALA A 42 20.10 -33.96 -6.34
C ALA A 42 20.19 -34.15 -4.81
N ARG A 43 19.84 -33.13 -4.03
CA ARG A 43 19.78 -33.21 -2.56
C ARG A 43 18.76 -34.25 -2.09
N LEU A 44 17.55 -34.23 -2.66
CA LEU A 44 16.45 -35.10 -2.28
C LEU A 44 16.66 -36.55 -2.73
N GLU A 45 17.20 -36.76 -3.92
CA GLU A 45 17.60 -38.06 -4.45
C GLU A 45 18.71 -38.68 -3.60
N ALA A 46 19.73 -37.90 -3.21
CA ALA A 46 20.78 -38.35 -2.29
C ALA A 46 20.23 -38.78 -0.91
N SER A 47 19.07 -38.24 -0.50
CA SER A 47 18.35 -38.65 0.71
C SER A 47 17.37 -39.82 0.52
N GLY A 48 17.22 -40.33 -0.71
CA GLY A 48 16.34 -41.45 -1.04
C GLY A 48 14.85 -41.10 -1.05
N VAL A 49 14.50 -39.81 -1.11
CA VAL A 49 13.11 -39.33 -1.05
C VAL A 49 12.42 -39.39 -2.42
N LEU A 50 13.20 -39.34 -3.50
CA LEU A 50 12.72 -39.37 -4.89
C LEU A 50 13.75 -40.03 -5.83
N ASP A 51 13.30 -40.38 -7.04
CA ASP A 51 14.09 -40.90 -8.16
C ASP A 51 14.03 -39.88 -9.31
N PHE A 52 15.15 -39.26 -9.69
CA PHE A 52 15.18 -38.23 -10.72
C PHE A 52 15.41 -38.87 -12.10
N VAL A 53 14.33 -39.07 -12.85
CA VAL A 53 14.35 -39.98 -14.01
C VAL A 53 14.59 -39.30 -15.36
N ALA A 54 14.23 -38.02 -15.49
CA ALA A 54 14.32 -37.34 -16.78
C ALA A 54 14.32 -35.81 -16.71
N VAL A 55 14.88 -35.18 -17.75
CA VAL A 55 14.71 -33.77 -18.06
C VAL A 55 14.12 -33.56 -19.44
N ALA A 56 13.42 -32.44 -19.63
CA ALA A 56 13.04 -31.94 -20.94
C ALA A 56 13.41 -30.46 -21.09
N ASP A 57 14.26 -30.14 -22.08
CA ASP A 57 14.62 -28.76 -22.42
C ASP A 57 15.05 -28.67 -23.91
N PRO A 58 14.54 -27.71 -24.69
CA PRO A 58 14.99 -27.48 -26.07
C PRO A 58 16.48 -27.18 -26.18
N ARG A 59 17.11 -26.71 -25.10
CA ARG A 59 18.56 -26.61 -24.96
C ARG A 59 19.01 -27.61 -23.90
N PRO A 60 19.54 -28.78 -24.30
CA PRO A 60 19.96 -29.81 -23.36
C PRO A 60 20.99 -29.25 -22.35
N PRO A 61 21.03 -29.79 -21.13
CA PRO A 61 22.05 -29.41 -20.15
C PRO A 61 23.45 -29.76 -20.67
N ALA A 62 24.46 -29.04 -20.18
CA ALA A 62 25.85 -29.34 -20.54
C ALA A 62 26.28 -30.72 -20.02
N ASP A 63 27.25 -31.34 -20.70
CA ASP A 63 27.79 -32.64 -20.31
C ASP A 63 28.27 -32.63 -18.86
N GLY A 64 27.93 -33.68 -18.11
CA GLY A 64 28.32 -33.86 -16.70
C GLY A 64 27.48 -33.08 -15.68
N VAL A 65 26.47 -32.31 -16.11
CA VAL A 65 25.50 -31.68 -15.18
C VAL A 65 24.54 -32.71 -14.58
N LEU A 66 24.16 -33.72 -15.37
CA LEU A 66 23.25 -34.77 -14.97
C LEU A 66 23.99 -36.09 -14.80
N ASP A 67 23.49 -36.94 -13.91
CA ASP A 67 23.88 -38.35 -13.85
C ASP A 67 23.46 -39.08 -15.14
N GLY A 68 24.24 -40.10 -15.53
CA GLY A 68 23.98 -40.86 -16.76
C GLY A 68 22.68 -41.66 -16.76
N SER A 69 22.04 -41.83 -15.60
CA SER A 69 20.72 -42.46 -15.46
C SER A 69 19.55 -41.53 -15.81
N VAL A 70 19.76 -40.20 -15.85
CA VAL A 70 18.71 -39.22 -16.15
C VAL A 70 18.53 -39.10 -17.66
N ALA A 71 17.36 -39.48 -18.17
CA ALA A 71 17.05 -39.37 -19.59
C ALA A 71 16.87 -37.90 -20.01
N VAL A 72 17.41 -37.51 -21.17
CA VAL A 72 17.32 -36.14 -21.70
C VAL A 72 16.43 -36.11 -22.94
N PHE A 73 15.40 -35.26 -22.90
CA PHE A 73 14.48 -35.03 -24.01
C PHE A 73 14.46 -33.56 -24.42
N GLU A 74 14.05 -33.30 -25.66
CA GLU A 74 13.88 -31.94 -26.17
C GLU A 74 12.58 -31.29 -25.65
N THR A 75 11.53 -32.09 -25.46
CA THR A 75 10.18 -31.62 -25.08
C THR A 75 9.54 -32.58 -24.08
N LEU A 76 8.56 -32.07 -23.32
CA LEU A 76 7.74 -32.90 -22.43
C LEU A 76 6.98 -33.98 -23.21
N ASP A 77 6.48 -33.66 -24.41
CA ASP A 77 5.77 -34.63 -25.24
C ASP A 77 6.66 -35.82 -25.63
N HIS A 78 7.92 -35.58 -26.02
CA HIS A 78 8.86 -36.66 -26.31
C HIS A 78 9.17 -37.50 -25.06
N LEU A 79 9.33 -36.85 -23.90
CA LEU A 79 9.54 -37.52 -22.61
C LEU A 79 8.37 -38.46 -22.27
N LEU A 80 7.13 -38.00 -22.45
CA LEU A 80 5.91 -38.76 -22.18
C LEU A 80 5.72 -39.91 -23.19
N GLN A 81 5.95 -39.66 -24.48
CA GLN A 81 5.84 -40.67 -25.54
C GLN A 81 6.87 -41.80 -25.40
N ALA A 82 8.04 -41.51 -24.82
CA ALA A 82 9.06 -42.51 -24.54
C ALA A 82 8.68 -43.49 -23.40
N GLY A 83 7.54 -43.27 -22.72
CA GLY A 83 7.07 -44.14 -21.64
C GLY A 83 7.78 -43.93 -20.30
N THR A 84 8.43 -42.77 -20.11
CA THR A 84 9.15 -42.43 -18.87
C THR A 84 8.27 -42.52 -17.62
N ALA A 85 6.97 -42.19 -17.77
CA ALA A 85 5.92 -42.26 -16.74
C ALA A 85 6.34 -41.64 -15.38
N PRO A 86 6.64 -40.33 -15.32
CA PRO A 86 6.94 -39.66 -14.05
C PRO A 86 5.70 -39.56 -13.16
N ASP A 87 5.90 -39.69 -11.85
CA ASP A 87 4.88 -39.44 -10.83
C ASP A 87 4.64 -37.94 -10.63
N VAL A 88 5.70 -37.14 -10.74
CA VAL A 88 5.66 -35.68 -10.61
C VAL A 88 6.42 -35.03 -11.76
N VAL A 89 5.84 -33.99 -12.36
CA VAL A 89 6.51 -33.13 -13.34
C VAL A 89 6.70 -31.73 -12.75
N ILE A 90 7.95 -31.27 -12.70
CA ILE A 90 8.32 -29.92 -12.30
C ILE A 90 8.43 -29.06 -13.56
N LEU A 91 7.70 -27.95 -13.61
CA LEU A 91 7.72 -26.98 -14.70
C LEU A 91 8.42 -25.71 -14.25
N ALA A 92 9.65 -25.50 -14.73
CA ALA A 92 10.46 -24.30 -14.52
C ALA A 92 10.73 -23.60 -15.87
N THR A 93 9.70 -23.49 -16.70
CA THR A 93 9.76 -22.95 -18.06
C THR A 93 9.31 -21.48 -18.12
N PRO A 94 9.37 -20.80 -19.28
CA PRO A 94 8.72 -19.50 -19.44
C PRO A 94 7.20 -19.58 -19.18
N ILE A 95 6.66 -18.60 -18.45
CA ILE A 95 5.26 -18.58 -17.96
C ILE A 95 4.21 -18.92 -19.03
N GLN A 96 4.38 -18.44 -20.26
CA GLN A 96 3.43 -18.68 -21.36
C GLN A 96 3.30 -20.17 -21.75
N THR A 97 4.23 -21.00 -21.29
CA THR A 97 4.22 -22.45 -21.53
C THR A 97 3.69 -23.26 -20.34
N HIS A 98 3.47 -22.64 -19.17
CA HIS A 98 3.08 -23.35 -17.94
C HIS A 98 1.79 -24.15 -18.12
N VAL A 99 0.70 -23.50 -18.53
CA VAL A 99 -0.62 -24.14 -18.64
C VAL A 99 -0.66 -25.29 -19.64
N PRO A 100 -0.22 -25.14 -20.91
CA PRO A 100 -0.25 -26.28 -21.84
C PRO A 100 0.62 -27.46 -21.37
N LEU A 101 1.80 -27.20 -20.80
CA LEU A 101 2.67 -28.25 -20.27
C LEU A 101 2.08 -28.93 -19.02
N ALA A 102 1.49 -28.16 -18.12
CA ALA A 102 0.84 -28.68 -16.93
C ALA A 102 -0.35 -29.57 -17.30
N ILE A 103 -1.21 -29.13 -18.22
CA ILE A 103 -2.32 -29.95 -18.72
C ILE A 103 -1.83 -31.26 -19.35
N ALA A 104 -0.73 -31.23 -20.12
CA ALA A 104 -0.14 -32.44 -20.69
C ALA A 104 0.35 -33.42 -19.62
N ALA A 105 1.06 -32.92 -18.59
CA ALA A 105 1.51 -33.73 -17.46
C ALA A 105 0.34 -34.33 -16.65
N LEU A 106 -0.68 -33.52 -16.36
CA LEU A 106 -1.89 -33.96 -15.63
C LEU A 106 -2.63 -35.07 -16.40
N ARG A 107 -2.77 -34.91 -17.73
CA ARG A 107 -3.39 -35.93 -18.60
C ARG A 107 -2.59 -37.23 -18.67
N ALA A 108 -1.27 -37.15 -18.52
CA ALA A 108 -0.40 -38.33 -18.39
C ALA A 108 -0.47 -38.98 -17.00
N GLY A 109 -1.21 -38.40 -16.05
CA GLY A 109 -1.41 -38.92 -14.70
C GLY A 109 -0.33 -38.52 -13.71
N ALA A 110 0.50 -37.51 -14.02
CA ALA A 110 1.46 -36.96 -13.07
C ALA A 110 0.82 -35.87 -12.19
N ASP A 111 1.30 -35.76 -10.96
CA ASP A 111 1.14 -34.54 -10.16
C ASP A 111 2.08 -33.45 -10.73
N VAL A 112 1.73 -32.18 -10.56
CA VAL A 112 2.48 -31.07 -11.13
C VAL A 112 3.02 -30.16 -10.04
N TYR A 113 4.30 -29.82 -10.16
CA TYR A 113 4.86 -28.64 -9.55
C TYR A 113 5.05 -27.60 -10.65
N VAL A 114 4.45 -26.42 -10.55
CA VAL A 114 4.59 -25.35 -11.55
C VAL A 114 5.18 -24.10 -10.91
N GLU A 115 6.22 -23.54 -11.53
CA GLU A 115 6.78 -22.28 -11.05
C GLU A 115 5.77 -21.13 -11.13
N LYS A 116 6.01 -20.10 -10.32
CA LYS A 116 5.15 -18.91 -10.28
C LYS A 116 5.42 -17.95 -11.45
N PRO A 117 4.41 -17.18 -11.88
CA PRO A 117 2.97 -17.45 -11.70
C PRO A 117 2.51 -18.73 -12.42
N PRO A 118 1.45 -19.41 -11.95
CA PRO A 118 1.00 -20.67 -12.54
C PRO A 118 0.37 -20.49 -13.94
N ALA A 119 -0.12 -19.30 -14.26
CA ALA A 119 -0.73 -18.94 -15.53
C ALA A 119 -0.54 -17.45 -15.83
N ALA A 120 -0.66 -17.05 -17.10
CA ALA A 120 -0.50 -15.66 -17.52
C ALA A 120 -1.82 -14.87 -17.63
N SER A 121 -2.96 -15.52 -17.39
CA SER A 121 -4.28 -14.88 -17.33
C SER A 121 -5.23 -15.66 -16.43
N LEU A 122 -6.31 -15.02 -15.99
CA LEU A 122 -7.35 -15.66 -15.20
C LEU A 122 -8.05 -16.81 -15.96
N GLN A 123 -8.26 -16.64 -17.26
CA GLN A 123 -8.82 -17.69 -18.12
C GLN A 123 -7.94 -18.94 -18.13
N GLN A 124 -6.63 -18.78 -18.38
CA GLN A 124 -5.69 -19.90 -18.39
C GLN A 124 -5.60 -20.58 -17.01
N PHE A 125 -5.71 -19.81 -15.93
CA PHE A 125 -5.76 -20.36 -14.58
C PHE A 125 -7.00 -21.23 -14.35
N GLN A 126 -8.17 -20.80 -14.81
CA GLN A 126 -9.41 -21.59 -14.74
C GLN A 126 -9.32 -22.88 -15.56
N GLU A 127 -8.73 -22.81 -16.77
CA GLU A 127 -8.47 -24.00 -17.59
C GLU A 127 -7.56 -25.00 -16.86
N LEU A 128 -6.51 -24.52 -16.18
CA LEU A 128 -5.61 -25.37 -15.42
C LEU A 128 -6.28 -25.98 -14.18
N LEU A 129 -7.10 -25.20 -13.45
CA LEU A 129 -7.88 -25.70 -12.32
C LEU A 129 -8.80 -26.86 -12.75
N GLN A 130 -9.55 -26.67 -13.83
CA GLN A 130 -10.46 -27.68 -14.36
C GLN A 130 -9.69 -28.95 -14.79
N ALA A 131 -8.52 -28.79 -15.41
CA ALA A 131 -7.69 -29.92 -15.80
C ALA A 131 -7.16 -30.70 -14.60
N ALA A 132 -6.72 -30.00 -13.55
CA ALA A 132 -6.23 -30.61 -12.31
C ALA A 132 -7.34 -31.40 -11.61
N GLU A 133 -8.54 -30.81 -11.49
CA GLU A 133 -9.71 -31.47 -10.91
C GLU A 133 -10.13 -32.69 -11.72
N SER A 134 -10.22 -32.56 -13.05
CA SER A 134 -10.62 -33.65 -13.95
C SER A 134 -9.64 -34.82 -13.93
N ALA A 135 -8.35 -34.54 -13.75
CA ALA A 135 -7.31 -35.56 -13.64
C ALA A 135 -7.23 -36.18 -12.22
N GLY A 136 -7.82 -35.53 -11.22
CA GLY A 136 -7.69 -35.93 -9.81
C GLY A 136 -6.24 -35.85 -9.31
N ARG A 137 -5.49 -34.83 -9.75
CA ARG A 137 -4.05 -34.70 -9.50
C ARG A 137 -3.70 -33.43 -8.71
N LEU A 138 -2.61 -33.51 -7.98
CA LEU A 138 -2.09 -32.43 -7.16
C LEU A 138 -1.36 -31.41 -8.03
N VAL A 139 -1.56 -30.11 -7.74
CA VAL A 139 -0.79 -29.03 -8.37
C VAL A 139 -0.26 -28.10 -7.28
N GLN A 140 1.07 -28.11 -7.08
CA GLN A 140 1.80 -27.19 -6.21
C GLN A 140 2.34 -26.03 -7.06
N VAL A 141 2.09 -24.80 -6.63
CA VAL A 141 2.61 -23.59 -7.28
C VAL A 141 3.84 -23.11 -6.54
N GLY A 142 4.90 -22.68 -7.25
CA GLY A 142 6.22 -22.31 -6.73
C GLY A 142 6.30 -21.05 -5.86
N PHE A 143 5.24 -20.66 -5.13
CA PHE A 143 5.26 -19.57 -4.18
C PHE A 143 5.97 -19.95 -2.87
N GLN A 144 7.30 -20.12 -2.90
CA GLN A 144 8.14 -20.56 -1.75
C GLN A 144 7.88 -19.83 -0.43
N SER A 145 7.49 -18.55 -0.48
CA SER A 145 7.17 -17.77 0.74
C SER A 145 5.98 -18.34 1.52
N LEU A 146 5.09 -19.09 0.87
CA LEU A 146 3.97 -19.79 1.53
C LEU A 146 4.43 -21.00 2.35
N GLY A 147 5.67 -21.46 2.16
CA GLY A 147 6.30 -22.49 2.99
C GLY A 147 6.85 -21.98 4.33
N SER A 148 6.75 -20.68 4.61
CA SER A 148 7.29 -20.06 5.82
C SER A 148 6.53 -20.47 7.07
N GLY A 149 7.26 -20.95 8.09
CA GLY A 149 6.70 -21.24 9.42
C GLY A 149 6.19 -19.99 10.16
N ALA A 150 6.54 -18.78 9.70
CA ALA A 150 6.06 -17.54 10.26
C ALA A 150 4.56 -17.30 9.95
N LEU A 151 4.02 -17.85 8.86
CA LEU A 151 2.63 -17.60 8.45
C LEU A 151 1.60 -18.11 9.48
N PRO A 152 1.68 -19.36 9.98
CA PRO A 152 0.85 -19.79 11.11
C PRO A 152 1.05 -18.96 12.38
N ALA A 153 2.30 -18.53 12.67
CA ALA A 153 2.60 -17.72 13.84
C ALA A 153 1.92 -16.34 13.78
N ILE A 154 1.95 -15.68 12.63
CA ILE A 154 1.26 -14.40 12.41
C ILE A 154 -0.25 -14.56 12.54
N ARG A 155 -0.84 -15.60 11.94
CA ARG A 155 -2.29 -15.86 12.08
C ARG A 155 -2.70 -16.05 13.54
N ARG A 156 -1.89 -16.80 14.30
CA ARG A 156 -2.11 -17.00 15.73
C ARG A 156 -1.97 -15.69 16.50
N LEU A 157 -0.93 -14.91 16.25
CA LEU A 157 -0.70 -13.60 16.87
C LEU A 157 -1.89 -12.65 16.66
N ILE A 158 -2.44 -12.61 15.43
CA ILE A 158 -3.64 -11.82 15.10
C ILE A 158 -4.85 -12.36 15.87
N ALA A 159 -5.08 -13.68 15.86
CA ALA A 159 -6.21 -14.31 16.54
C ALA A 159 -6.15 -14.14 18.07
N ASP A 160 -4.95 -14.17 18.65
CA ASP A 160 -4.68 -13.98 20.08
C ASP A 160 -4.76 -12.48 20.47
N GLY A 161 -4.93 -11.57 19.50
CA GLY A 161 -5.12 -10.14 19.74
C GLY A 161 -3.86 -9.39 20.20
N GLU A 162 -2.66 -9.95 19.98
CA GLU A 162 -1.41 -9.38 20.51
C GLU A 162 -1.10 -7.97 19.97
N ILE A 163 -1.52 -7.68 18.73
CA ILE A 163 -1.42 -6.34 18.12
C ILE A 163 -2.75 -5.59 18.12
N GLY A 164 -3.75 -6.08 18.85
CA GLY A 164 -5.12 -5.58 18.84
C GLY A 164 -5.82 -5.79 17.48
N ASP A 165 -6.87 -5.01 17.24
CA ASP A 165 -7.61 -5.04 15.97
C ASP A 165 -6.72 -4.63 14.79
N VAL A 166 -6.85 -5.35 13.66
CA VAL A 166 -6.11 -5.09 12.43
C VAL A 166 -6.65 -3.84 11.73
N LEU A 167 -5.77 -2.89 11.46
CA LEU A 167 -6.02 -1.64 10.73
C LEU A 167 -5.74 -1.76 9.23
N GLY A 168 -5.03 -2.82 8.83
CA GLY A 168 -4.77 -3.22 7.45
C GLY A 168 -3.34 -3.69 7.25
N LEU A 169 -2.99 -3.99 6.01
CA LEU A 169 -1.73 -4.64 5.64
C LEU A 169 -0.98 -3.84 4.59
N GLY A 170 0.35 -3.78 4.74
CA GLY A 170 1.26 -3.20 3.75
C GLY A 170 2.30 -4.22 3.33
N ALA A 171 2.52 -4.40 2.03
CA ALA A 171 3.66 -5.14 1.51
C ALA A 171 4.62 -4.15 0.83
N SER A 172 5.86 -4.10 1.29
CA SER A 172 6.86 -3.14 0.82
C SER A 172 8.06 -3.87 0.23
N GLY A 173 8.53 -3.40 -0.93
CA GLY A 173 9.72 -3.95 -1.56
C GLY A 173 10.46 -2.91 -2.37
N THR A 174 11.67 -2.56 -1.95
CA THR A 174 12.56 -1.65 -2.67
C THR A 174 13.76 -2.42 -3.20
N TRP A 175 13.59 -3.05 -4.35
CA TRP A 175 14.64 -3.78 -5.02
C TRP A 175 15.31 -2.94 -6.10
N LEU A 176 16.45 -3.43 -6.57
CA LEU A 176 17.22 -2.85 -7.66
C LEU A 176 17.40 -3.93 -8.73
N ARG A 177 17.04 -3.62 -9.98
CA ARG A 177 17.31 -4.50 -11.12
C ARG A 177 18.05 -3.77 -12.22
N THR A 178 19.01 -4.45 -12.82
CA THR A 178 19.87 -3.88 -13.87
C THR A 178 19.33 -4.17 -15.26
N ARG A 179 19.90 -3.53 -16.29
CA ARG A 179 19.62 -3.88 -17.69
C ARG A 179 19.89 -5.37 -17.97
N GLY A 180 20.94 -5.95 -17.38
CA GLY A 180 21.27 -7.36 -17.49
C GLY A 180 20.14 -8.27 -17.00
N TYR A 181 19.45 -7.89 -15.92
CA TYR A 181 18.29 -8.63 -15.42
C TYR A 181 17.19 -8.76 -16.50
N PHE A 182 16.92 -7.70 -17.25
CA PHE A 182 15.90 -7.72 -18.32
C PHE A 182 16.39 -8.33 -19.64
N LYS A 183 17.67 -8.73 -19.74
CA LYS A 183 18.21 -9.49 -20.87
C LYS A 183 18.25 -11.00 -20.62
N ARG A 184 17.93 -11.46 -19.41
CA ARG A 184 18.01 -12.88 -18.99
C ARG A 184 17.17 -13.82 -19.86
N SER A 185 16.11 -13.31 -20.48
CA SER A 185 15.21 -14.05 -21.35
C SER A 185 14.50 -13.11 -22.32
N CYS A 186 13.98 -13.65 -23.42
CA CYS A 186 13.25 -12.87 -24.43
C CYS A 186 11.89 -12.34 -23.97
N TRP A 187 11.39 -12.79 -22.81
CA TRP A 187 10.12 -12.41 -22.21
C TRP A 187 10.28 -11.48 -21.00
N ALA A 188 11.51 -11.24 -20.55
CA ALA A 188 11.77 -10.42 -19.39
C ALA A 188 11.29 -8.97 -19.57
N GLY A 189 10.54 -8.46 -18.60
CA GLY A 189 9.92 -7.13 -18.62
C GLY A 189 8.80 -6.97 -19.65
N LYS A 190 8.31 -8.05 -20.26
CA LYS A 190 7.26 -7.97 -21.30
C LYS A 190 5.87 -8.20 -20.72
N ARG A 191 4.89 -7.55 -21.36
CA ARG A 191 3.47 -7.84 -21.11
C ARG A 191 3.01 -9.04 -21.91
N ALA A 192 3.47 -9.14 -23.16
CA ALA A 192 3.19 -10.26 -24.04
C ALA A 192 4.38 -10.57 -24.96
N ILE A 193 4.43 -11.80 -25.47
CA ILE A 193 5.38 -12.22 -26.50
C ILE A 193 4.63 -12.97 -27.60
N ASN A 194 4.78 -12.54 -28.85
CA ASN A 194 4.12 -13.16 -30.02
C ASN A 194 2.60 -13.37 -29.82
N GLY A 195 1.92 -12.39 -29.22
CA GLY A 195 0.48 -12.45 -28.96
C GLY A 195 0.07 -13.31 -27.75
N THR A 196 1.02 -13.84 -26.97
CA THR A 196 0.74 -14.58 -25.74
C THR A 196 1.14 -13.77 -24.51
N ASP A 197 0.24 -13.68 -23.53
CA ASP A 197 0.48 -12.95 -22.28
C ASP A 197 1.65 -13.56 -21.48
N VAL A 198 2.41 -12.68 -20.82
CA VAL A 198 3.55 -13.01 -19.94
C VAL A 198 3.42 -12.27 -18.62
N VAL A 199 3.07 -10.98 -18.66
CA VAL A 199 2.85 -10.13 -17.49
C VAL A 199 4.07 -10.13 -16.55
N ASP A 200 5.29 -9.95 -17.08
CA ASP A 200 6.54 -9.96 -16.27
C ASP A 200 6.80 -8.60 -15.61
N GLY A 201 6.06 -8.29 -14.56
CA GLY A 201 6.17 -7.03 -13.79
C GLY A 201 6.74 -7.22 -12.40
N VAL A 202 6.91 -6.11 -11.67
CA VAL A 202 7.43 -6.12 -10.30
C VAL A 202 6.50 -6.89 -9.35
N ALA A 203 5.18 -6.71 -9.45
CA ALA A 203 4.21 -7.36 -8.58
C ALA A 203 3.89 -8.82 -8.96
N THR A 204 4.14 -9.21 -10.22
CA THR A 204 3.75 -10.53 -10.76
C THR A 204 4.92 -11.49 -10.92
N ASN A 205 6.17 -11.00 -10.96
CA ASN A 205 7.35 -11.86 -10.98
C ASN A 205 8.33 -11.52 -9.85
N ALA A 206 8.98 -10.36 -9.89
CA ALA A 206 10.14 -10.09 -9.01
C ALA A 206 9.74 -10.14 -7.52
N LEU A 207 8.74 -9.34 -7.14
CA LEU A 207 8.20 -9.24 -5.79
C LEU A 207 6.84 -9.93 -5.67
N ALA A 208 6.54 -10.92 -6.53
CA ALA A 208 5.30 -11.72 -6.46
C ALA A 208 5.09 -12.39 -5.10
N HIS A 209 6.19 -12.74 -4.42
CA HIS A 209 6.14 -13.29 -3.07
C HIS A 209 5.62 -12.26 -2.05
N ALA A 210 5.88 -10.97 -2.22
CA ALA A 210 5.32 -9.94 -1.33
C ALA A 210 3.79 -9.93 -1.44
N VAL A 211 3.27 -9.99 -2.68
CA VAL A 211 1.82 -10.02 -2.96
C VAL A 211 1.16 -11.27 -2.40
N VAL A 212 1.62 -12.47 -2.76
CA VAL A 212 0.97 -13.73 -2.34
C VAL A 212 1.06 -13.95 -0.83
N THR A 213 2.16 -13.52 -0.19
CA THR A 213 2.34 -13.62 1.26
C THR A 213 1.41 -12.65 1.98
N GLY A 214 1.29 -11.42 1.47
CA GLY A 214 0.33 -10.43 1.98
C GLY A 214 -1.11 -10.94 1.91
N LEU A 215 -1.51 -11.50 0.76
CA LEU A 215 -2.84 -12.11 0.58
C LEU A 215 -3.06 -13.28 1.55
N SER A 216 -2.06 -14.14 1.75
CA SER A 216 -2.12 -15.28 2.67
C SER A 216 -2.26 -14.87 4.15
N ILE A 217 -1.68 -13.73 4.54
CA ILE A 217 -1.85 -13.14 5.88
C ILE A 217 -3.22 -12.47 6.00
N ALA A 218 -3.70 -11.81 4.95
CA ALA A 218 -5.06 -11.26 4.84
C ALA A 218 -6.16 -12.33 4.68
N ALA A 219 -5.81 -13.61 4.83
CA ALA A 219 -6.70 -14.76 4.65
C ALA A 219 -7.41 -14.81 3.28
N ALA A 220 -6.86 -14.17 2.24
CA ALA A 220 -7.38 -14.19 0.88
C ALA A 220 -6.60 -15.20 0.03
N ARG A 221 -7.27 -16.25 -0.45
CA ARG A 221 -6.63 -17.34 -1.22
C ARG A 221 -7.31 -17.58 -2.57
N THR A 222 -8.62 -17.50 -2.60
CA THR A 222 -9.46 -17.74 -3.78
C THR A 222 -9.92 -16.43 -4.41
N LEU A 223 -10.55 -16.51 -5.59
CA LEU A 223 -11.13 -15.35 -6.25
C LEU A 223 -12.25 -14.71 -5.43
N ASP A 224 -13.06 -15.52 -4.75
CA ASP A 224 -14.20 -15.07 -3.95
C ASP A 224 -13.75 -14.26 -2.70
N ASP A 225 -12.48 -14.35 -2.32
CA ASP A 225 -11.91 -13.57 -1.22
C ASP A 225 -11.51 -12.15 -1.64
N VAL A 226 -11.63 -11.79 -2.93
CA VAL A 226 -11.25 -10.49 -3.48
C VAL A 226 -12.49 -9.70 -3.89
N ALA A 227 -12.70 -8.55 -3.25
CA ALA A 227 -13.78 -7.62 -3.61
C ALA A 227 -13.35 -6.67 -4.72
N SER A 228 -12.14 -6.13 -4.66
CA SER A 228 -11.58 -5.28 -5.72
C SER A 228 -10.05 -5.27 -5.72
N VAL A 229 -9.48 -4.91 -6.88
CA VAL A 229 -8.05 -4.66 -7.07
C VAL A 229 -7.87 -3.34 -7.81
N ASP A 230 -7.22 -2.37 -7.17
CA ASP A 230 -6.77 -1.13 -7.80
C ASP A 230 -5.29 -1.27 -8.21
N THR A 231 -4.94 -0.77 -9.39
CA THR A 231 -3.57 -0.81 -9.91
C THR A 231 -3.06 0.59 -10.25
N ASP A 232 -1.89 0.93 -9.76
CA ASP A 232 -1.18 2.17 -10.08
C ASP A 232 0.23 1.82 -10.59
N LEU A 233 0.40 1.83 -11.92
CA LEU A 233 1.47 1.10 -12.62
C LEU A 233 2.41 2.02 -13.39
N TYR A 234 3.72 1.91 -13.12
CA TYR A 234 4.77 2.73 -13.72
C TYR A 234 5.99 1.93 -14.13
N ARG A 235 6.79 2.53 -15.00
CA ARG A 235 8.07 1.98 -15.47
C ARG A 235 9.13 3.08 -15.63
N ALA A 236 10.34 2.80 -15.15
CA ALA A 236 11.54 3.59 -15.40
C ALA A 236 12.49 2.87 -16.37
N HIS A 237 12.50 1.53 -16.35
CA HIS A 237 13.19 0.73 -17.34
C HIS A 237 12.51 0.81 -18.72
N PRO A 238 13.26 0.59 -19.81
CA PRO A 238 12.70 0.43 -21.15
C PRO A 238 12.06 -0.96 -21.34
N THR A 239 11.13 -1.31 -20.46
CA THR A 239 10.33 -2.55 -20.45
C THR A 239 8.89 -2.27 -20.86
N GLU A 240 8.09 -3.30 -21.13
CA GLU A 240 6.66 -3.12 -21.42
C GLU A 240 5.80 -3.22 -20.15
N SER A 241 6.25 -4.01 -19.17
CA SER A 241 5.61 -4.21 -17.86
C SER A 241 6.10 -3.20 -16.83
N ASP A 242 5.37 -3.13 -15.72
CA ASP A 242 5.65 -2.27 -14.59
C ASP A 242 6.89 -2.73 -13.82
N ASP A 243 7.71 -1.78 -13.42
CA ASP A 243 8.83 -1.99 -12.51
C ASP A 243 8.67 -1.25 -11.18
N THR A 244 7.68 -0.35 -11.09
CA THR A 244 7.35 0.47 -9.93
C THR A 244 5.83 0.61 -9.86
N SER A 245 5.21 0.09 -8.80
CA SER A 245 3.74 0.04 -8.74
C SER A 245 3.19 -0.02 -7.31
N VAL A 246 1.96 0.48 -7.16
CA VAL A 246 1.09 0.19 -6.02
C VAL A 246 -0.07 -0.67 -6.48
N ILE A 247 -0.29 -1.78 -5.80
CA ILE A 247 -1.49 -2.63 -5.96
C ILE A 247 -2.25 -2.59 -4.64
N ARG A 248 -3.53 -2.17 -4.67
CA ARG A 248 -4.39 -2.19 -3.48
C ARG A 248 -5.48 -3.23 -3.67
N VAL A 249 -5.58 -4.17 -2.74
CA VAL A 249 -6.58 -5.24 -2.74
C VAL A 249 -7.53 -5.01 -1.58
N LEU A 250 -8.82 -4.88 -1.87
CA LEU A 250 -9.88 -5.00 -0.88
C LEU A 250 -10.35 -6.45 -0.87
N THR A 251 -10.23 -7.11 0.27
CA THR A 251 -10.75 -8.47 0.45
C THR A 251 -12.26 -8.42 0.65
N SER A 252 -12.95 -9.52 0.34
CA SER A 252 -14.39 -9.69 0.63
C SER A 252 -14.71 -9.62 2.13
N ALA A 253 -13.71 -9.84 2.99
CA ALA A 253 -13.81 -9.68 4.44
C ALA A 253 -13.56 -8.23 4.92
N GLY A 254 -13.33 -7.27 4.02
CA GLY A 254 -13.15 -5.85 4.33
C GLY A 254 -11.73 -5.45 4.73
N GLN A 255 -10.76 -6.36 4.71
CA GLN A 255 -9.34 -6.03 4.92
C GLN A 255 -8.74 -5.40 3.65
N VAL A 256 -7.85 -4.43 3.84
CA VAL A 256 -7.08 -3.79 2.77
C VAL A 256 -5.62 -4.24 2.84
N LEU A 257 -5.11 -4.74 1.70
CA LEU A 257 -3.69 -4.98 1.47
C LEU A 257 -3.16 -4.00 0.43
N THR A 258 -2.17 -3.19 0.78
CA THR A 258 -1.47 -2.30 -0.14
C THR A 258 -0.06 -2.80 -0.41
N CYS A 259 0.21 -3.25 -1.63
CA CYS A 259 1.54 -3.67 -2.09
C CYS A 259 2.22 -2.50 -2.81
N ALA A 260 3.20 -1.87 -2.18
CA ALA A 260 4.01 -0.80 -2.76
C ALA A 260 5.41 -1.34 -3.10
N LEU A 261 5.71 -1.46 -4.39
CA LEU A 261 6.85 -2.24 -4.88
C LEU A 261 7.64 -1.47 -5.95
N THR A 262 8.97 -1.59 -5.94
CA THR A 262 9.83 -1.05 -6.99
C THR A 262 11.05 -1.92 -7.26
N LEU A 263 11.55 -1.89 -8.50
CA LEU A 263 12.84 -2.42 -8.94
C LEU A 263 13.86 -1.31 -9.23
N CYS A 264 13.49 -0.06 -8.95
CA CYS A 264 14.21 1.16 -9.30
C CYS A 264 14.66 1.93 -8.05
N ALA A 265 14.99 1.21 -6.98
CA ALA A 265 15.52 1.80 -5.75
C ALA A 265 17.04 1.99 -5.84
N ALA A 266 17.56 3.02 -5.17
CA ALA A 266 19.01 3.27 -5.07
C ALA A 266 19.77 2.10 -4.39
N ARG A 267 19.10 1.41 -3.47
CA ARG A 267 19.65 0.25 -2.74
C ARG A 267 18.58 -0.80 -2.56
N GLN A 268 18.96 -2.07 -2.70
CA GLN A 268 18.07 -3.18 -2.39
C GLN A 268 17.91 -3.31 -0.87
N THR A 269 16.66 -3.31 -0.39
CA THR A 269 16.33 -3.58 1.01
C THR A 269 15.62 -4.91 1.17
N ARG A 270 15.50 -5.36 2.42
CA ARG A 270 14.75 -6.57 2.79
C ARG A 270 13.26 -6.28 2.59
N PRO A 271 12.56 -7.01 1.70
CA PRO A 271 11.14 -6.78 1.48
C PRO A 271 10.32 -7.38 2.63
N SER A 272 9.22 -6.74 3.00
CA SER A 272 8.43 -7.12 4.17
C SER A 272 6.91 -7.04 3.92
N ILE A 273 6.15 -7.77 4.74
CA ILE A 273 4.71 -7.60 4.90
C ILE A 273 4.48 -7.14 6.34
N THR A 274 3.85 -5.99 6.52
CA THR A 274 3.47 -5.45 7.83
C THR A 274 1.96 -5.54 8.03
N VAL A 275 1.56 -6.11 9.15
CA VAL A 275 0.19 -6.03 9.69
C VAL A 275 0.15 -4.91 10.71
N PHE A 276 -0.63 -3.87 10.44
CA PHE A 276 -0.83 -2.75 11.33
C PHE A 276 -1.98 -3.05 12.28
N GLY A 277 -1.75 -2.92 13.58
CA GLY A 277 -2.77 -3.15 14.61
C GLY A 277 -2.94 -1.98 15.57
N THR A 278 -4.01 -2.01 16.34
CA THR A 278 -4.33 -0.97 17.34
C THR A 278 -3.41 -0.98 18.58
N ALA A 279 -2.72 -2.09 18.87
CA ALA A 279 -1.78 -2.22 19.98
C ALA A 279 -0.32 -2.46 19.54
N GLY A 280 -0.06 -2.52 18.24
CA GLY A 280 1.28 -2.78 17.71
C GLY A 280 1.30 -3.06 16.22
N LYS A 281 2.41 -3.63 15.75
CA LYS A 281 2.55 -4.14 14.38
C LYS A 281 3.31 -5.46 14.36
N ALA A 282 3.05 -6.27 13.35
CA ALA A 282 3.81 -7.48 13.05
C ALA A 282 4.37 -7.39 11.62
N GLU A 283 5.69 -7.45 11.48
CA GLU A 283 6.41 -7.29 10.21
C GLU A 283 7.17 -8.57 9.86
N LEU A 284 6.79 -9.21 8.76
CA LEU A 284 7.43 -10.41 8.23
C LEU A 284 8.38 -10.04 7.09
N PHE A 285 9.68 -10.23 7.31
CA PHE A 285 10.68 -10.22 6.26
C PHE A 285 10.74 -11.58 5.59
N TYR A 286 9.88 -11.78 4.59
CA TYR A 286 9.59 -13.11 4.03
C TYR A 286 10.76 -13.75 3.27
N THR A 287 11.84 -13.02 2.98
CA THR A 287 13.05 -13.62 2.39
C THR A 287 13.94 -14.30 3.42
N GLU A 288 13.87 -13.86 4.68
CA GLU A 288 14.64 -14.42 5.81
C GLU A 288 13.79 -15.23 6.80
N ASP A 289 12.47 -15.29 6.59
CA ASP A 289 11.53 -15.92 7.53
C ASP A 289 11.61 -15.30 8.95
N GLU A 290 11.99 -14.03 9.05
CA GLU A 290 12.07 -13.28 10.31
C GLU A 290 10.78 -12.49 10.53
N LEU A 291 10.10 -12.75 11.66
CA LEU A 291 8.97 -11.98 12.15
C LEU A 291 9.43 -11.02 13.25
N VAL A 292 9.14 -9.74 13.08
CA VAL A 292 9.36 -8.68 14.07
C VAL A 292 8.01 -8.21 14.58
N VAL A 293 7.80 -8.24 15.90
CA VAL A 293 6.55 -7.78 16.52
C VAL A 293 6.87 -6.65 17.48
N SER A 294 6.28 -5.48 17.23
CA SER A 294 6.50 -4.27 18.03
C SER A 294 5.19 -3.86 18.69
N THR A 295 5.17 -3.79 20.02
CA THR A 295 4.02 -3.38 20.84
C THR A 295 4.46 -2.36 21.89
N ASP A 296 3.54 -1.83 22.69
CA ASP A 296 3.86 -1.02 23.87
C ASP A 296 4.74 -1.77 24.90
N HIS A 297 4.76 -3.10 24.86
CA HIS A 297 5.60 -3.94 25.74
C HIS A 297 7.03 -4.15 25.21
N GLY A 298 7.35 -3.62 24.03
CA GLY A 298 8.65 -3.74 23.39
C GLY A 298 8.60 -4.48 22.06
N GLU A 299 9.78 -4.77 21.53
CA GLU A 299 9.99 -5.47 20.27
C GLU A 299 10.51 -6.89 20.53
N ARG A 300 9.98 -7.88 19.79
CA ARG A 300 10.53 -9.23 19.73
C ARG A 300 10.77 -9.64 18.28
N ARG A 301 11.76 -10.53 18.09
CA ARG A 301 12.19 -11.04 16.78
C ARG A 301 12.30 -12.55 16.83
N GLU A 302 11.79 -13.22 15.82
CA GLU A 302 11.82 -14.67 15.73
C GLU A 302 12.04 -15.10 14.27
N VAL A 303 12.94 -16.06 14.05
CA VAL A 303 13.22 -16.63 12.73
C VAL A 303 12.59 -18.01 12.66
N PHE A 304 11.84 -18.26 11.60
CA PHE A 304 11.09 -19.51 11.41
C PHE A 304 11.75 -20.40 10.35
N PRO A 305 11.59 -21.73 10.46
CA PRO A 305 11.99 -22.63 9.38
C PRO A 305 11.08 -22.45 8.16
N ARG A 306 11.58 -22.84 6.99
CA ARG A 306 10.81 -22.92 5.75
C ARG A 306 10.72 -24.35 5.26
N THR A 307 9.50 -24.77 4.94
CA THR A 307 9.24 -26.07 4.31
C THR A 307 9.51 -25.97 2.81
N ASP A 308 10.25 -26.92 2.26
CA ASP A 308 10.44 -27.06 0.82
C ASP A 308 9.11 -27.50 0.18
N LEU A 309 8.64 -26.74 -0.83
CA LEU A 309 7.35 -27.02 -1.47
C LEU A 309 7.32 -28.34 -2.26
N LEU A 310 8.47 -28.83 -2.73
CA LEU A 310 8.56 -30.14 -3.35
C LEU A 310 8.48 -31.25 -2.29
N GLU A 311 9.18 -31.11 -1.16
CA GLU A 311 9.03 -32.04 -0.02
C GLU A 311 7.58 -32.11 0.44
N ASN A 312 6.92 -30.96 0.62
CA ASN A 312 5.50 -30.90 0.97
C ASN A 312 4.61 -31.58 -0.08
N LEU A 313 4.87 -31.42 -1.38
CA LEU A 313 4.12 -32.11 -2.43
C LEU A 313 4.30 -33.63 -2.34
N LEU A 314 5.53 -34.12 -2.14
CA LEU A 314 5.83 -35.55 -2.04
C LEU A 314 5.20 -36.17 -0.77
N GLU A 315 5.22 -35.45 0.35
CA GLU A 315 4.56 -35.86 1.59
C GLU A 315 3.04 -35.98 1.41
N VAL A 316 2.40 -34.96 0.83
CA VAL A 316 0.95 -34.98 0.58
C VAL A 316 0.59 -36.08 -0.42
N ARG A 317 1.42 -36.31 -1.43
CA ARG A 317 1.25 -37.42 -2.38
C ARG A 317 1.29 -38.79 -1.69
N ALA A 318 2.21 -38.98 -0.74
CA ALA A 318 2.42 -40.26 -0.07
C ALA A 318 1.40 -40.53 1.05
N ALA A 319 1.05 -39.50 1.83
CA ALA A 319 0.30 -39.64 3.08
C ALA A 319 -1.03 -38.87 3.11
N GLY A 320 -1.34 -38.06 2.10
CA GLY A 320 -2.44 -37.09 2.15
C GLY A 320 -2.09 -35.83 2.95
N GLY A 321 -3.04 -34.90 3.06
CA GLY A 321 -2.85 -33.61 3.72
C GLY A 321 -3.13 -32.44 2.78
N GLU A 322 -2.63 -31.27 3.13
CA GLU A 322 -2.80 -30.04 2.35
C GLU A 322 -1.47 -29.55 1.79
N LEU A 323 -1.48 -29.14 0.53
CA LEU A 323 -0.36 -28.41 -0.04
C LEU A 323 -0.28 -27.03 0.62
N LEU A 324 0.94 -26.53 0.80
CA LEU A 324 1.18 -25.18 1.34
C LEU A 324 0.90 -24.08 0.30
N SER A 325 1.04 -24.40 -0.98
CA SER A 325 0.80 -23.51 -2.13
C SER A 325 0.00 -24.25 -3.22
N PRO A 326 -1.24 -24.70 -2.94
CA PRO A 326 -2.06 -25.38 -3.93
C PRO A 326 -2.47 -24.41 -5.04
N LEU A 327 -2.65 -24.93 -6.26
CA LEU A 327 -3.21 -24.16 -7.37
C LEU A 327 -4.56 -23.50 -7.00
N SER A 328 -5.44 -24.23 -6.32
CA SER A 328 -6.73 -23.71 -5.83
C SER A 328 -6.59 -22.54 -4.84
N GLY A 329 -5.46 -22.43 -4.15
CA GLY A 329 -5.14 -21.33 -3.23
C GLY A 329 -4.47 -20.13 -3.89
N SER A 330 -4.35 -20.11 -5.22
CA SER A 330 -3.70 -19.01 -5.97
C SER A 330 -4.70 -18.03 -6.61
N GLY A 331 -6.00 -18.20 -6.39
CA GLY A 331 -7.06 -17.40 -7.02
C GLY A 331 -6.93 -15.90 -6.73
N ALA A 332 -6.69 -15.52 -5.48
CA ALA A 332 -6.54 -14.11 -5.11
C ALA A 332 -5.33 -13.45 -5.79
N PHE A 333 -4.20 -14.18 -5.90
CA PHE A 333 -3.04 -13.70 -6.66
C PHE A 333 -3.37 -13.59 -8.15
N MET A 334 -4.14 -14.52 -8.71
CA MET A 334 -4.55 -14.46 -10.11
C MET A 334 -5.52 -13.30 -10.39
N ALA A 335 -6.35 -12.88 -9.44
CA ALA A 335 -7.12 -11.64 -9.55
C ALA A 335 -6.21 -10.40 -9.67
N VAL A 336 -5.14 -10.34 -8.86
CA VAL A 336 -4.13 -9.27 -8.96
C VAL A 336 -3.42 -9.28 -10.30
N LEU A 337 -2.96 -10.45 -10.74
CA LEU A 337 -2.29 -10.60 -12.04
C LEU A 337 -3.22 -10.16 -13.19
N GLU A 338 -4.49 -10.58 -13.15
CA GLU A 338 -5.49 -10.22 -14.16
C GLU A 338 -5.77 -8.71 -14.20
N ALA A 339 -5.85 -8.06 -13.03
CA ALA A 339 -5.98 -6.61 -12.96
C ALA A 339 -4.78 -5.89 -13.63
N ILE A 340 -3.55 -6.35 -13.37
CA ILE A 340 -2.34 -5.80 -14.00
C ILE A 340 -2.31 -6.07 -15.52
N ARG A 341 -2.73 -7.26 -15.94
CA ARG A 341 -2.79 -7.69 -17.34
C ARG A 341 -3.78 -6.86 -18.16
N THR A 342 -4.93 -6.53 -17.57
CA THR A 342 -6.01 -5.79 -18.23
C THR A 342 -5.95 -4.27 -18.03
N ALA A 343 -5.15 -3.80 -17.06
CA ALA A 343 -4.89 -2.38 -16.87
C ALA A 343 -4.25 -1.72 -18.11
N PRO A 344 -4.41 -0.39 -18.28
CA PRO A 344 -3.62 0.37 -19.24
C PRO A 344 -2.13 0.14 -19.06
N ALA A 345 -1.36 0.25 -20.15
CA ALA A 345 0.09 0.09 -20.09
C ALA A 345 0.72 0.98 -19.00
N PRO A 346 1.75 0.47 -18.28
CA PRO A 346 2.43 1.24 -17.24
C PRO A 346 2.93 2.58 -17.77
N GLN A 347 2.68 3.65 -17.02
CA GLN A 347 3.13 4.98 -17.39
C GLN A 347 4.66 5.06 -17.28
N GLN A 348 5.29 5.64 -18.31
CA GLN A 348 6.72 5.93 -18.26
C GLN A 348 6.96 7.05 -17.24
N ILE A 349 7.84 6.82 -16.27
CA ILE A 349 8.33 7.87 -15.38
C ILE A 349 9.23 8.79 -16.21
N ASP A 350 9.01 10.10 -16.10
CA ASP A 350 9.80 11.10 -16.82
C ASP A 350 11.27 11.07 -16.38
N ASP A 351 12.18 11.18 -17.35
CA ASP A 351 13.63 11.08 -17.11
C ASP A 351 14.15 12.10 -16.09
N ARG A 352 13.45 13.23 -15.88
CA ARG A 352 13.84 14.22 -14.86
C ARG A 352 13.75 13.69 -13.42
N TYR A 353 12.97 12.63 -13.18
CA TYR A 353 12.85 11.97 -11.88
C TYR A 353 13.66 10.67 -11.77
N ILE A 354 14.47 10.37 -12.80
CA ILE A 354 15.25 9.15 -12.90
C ILE A 354 16.73 9.50 -12.96
N LYS A 355 17.49 8.97 -12.02
CA LYS A 355 18.96 8.95 -12.10
C LYS A 355 19.41 7.57 -12.54
N TRP A 356 20.14 7.48 -13.66
CA TRP A 356 20.78 6.22 -14.05
C TRP A 356 22.12 6.05 -13.36
N GLU A 357 22.33 4.88 -12.76
CA GLU A 357 23.59 4.49 -12.12
C GLU A 357 24.15 3.21 -12.76
N GLY A 358 25.47 3.04 -12.73
CA GLY A 358 26.16 1.93 -13.39
C GLY A 358 26.37 2.11 -14.90
N SER A 359 26.85 1.07 -15.58
CA SER A 359 27.12 1.08 -17.02
C SER A 359 26.85 -0.29 -17.65
N GLY A 360 26.64 -0.35 -18.97
CA GLY A 360 26.42 -1.61 -19.68
C GLY A 360 25.24 -2.42 -19.12
N ASP A 361 25.48 -3.68 -18.77
CA ASP A 361 24.48 -4.57 -18.18
C ASP A 361 24.21 -4.29 -16.70
N ASP A 362 25.10 -3.58 -16.01
CA ASP A 362 24.93 -3.17 -14.62
C ASP A 362 24.16 -1.85 -14.46
N ALA A 363 23.91 -1.15 -15.57
CA ALA A 363 23.16 0.09 -15.56
C ALA A 363 21.72 -0.12 -15.06
N HIS A 364 21.23 0.74 -14.18
CA HIS A 364 19.89 0.70 -13.61
C HIS A 364 19.35 2.11 -13.32
N PRO A 365 18.02 2.33 -13.45
CA PRO A 365 17.38 3.57 -13.05
C PRO A 365 17.12 3.60 -11.55
N VAL A 366 17.28 4.78 -10.97
CA VAL A 366 16.90 5.11 -9.60
C VAL A 366 15.83 6.19 -9.66
N VAL A 367 14.62 5.88 -9.19
CA VAL A 367 13.53 6.86 -9.08
C VAL A 367 13.74 7.68 -7.82
N GLU A 368 13.74 9.00 -7.97
CA GLU A 368 13.95 9.92 -6.86
C GLU A 368 12.87 9.77 -5.77
N GLY A 369 13.27 9.78 -4.49
CA GLY A 369 12.37 9.66 -3.35
C GLY A 369 11.61 8.33 -3.21
N ILE A 370 11.88 7.33 -4.06
CA ILE A 370 11.02 6.15 -4.17
C ILE A 370 10.93 5.33 -2.87
N ALA A 371 12.00 5.25 -2.08
CA ALA A 371 11.99 4.48 -0.83
C ALA A 371 11.00 5.06 0.20
N GLU A 372 10.99 6.39 0.36
CA GLU A 372 10.05 7.08 1.24
C GLU A 372 8.62 6.99 0.71
N LEU A 373 8.42 7.12 -0.61
CA LEU A 373 7.11 6.95 -1.25
C LEU A 373 6.54 5.54 -1.03
N ILE A 374 7.37 4.49 -1.07
CA ILE A 374 6.96 3.10 -0.83
C ILE A 374 6.50 2.91 0.63
N GLU A 375 7.26 3.44 1.59
CA GLU A 375 6.89 3.41 3.01
C GLU A 375 5.59 4.18 3.26
N ARG A 376 5.49 5.40 2.70
CA ARG A 376 4.32 6.26 2.79
C ARG A 376 3.08 5.58 2.21
N ALA A 377 3.18 4.96 1.03
CA ALA A 377 2.09 4.23 0.38
C ALA A 377 1.58 3.07 1.24
N ALA A 378 2.49 2.27 1.82
CA ALA A 378 2.13 1.16 2.69
C ALA A 378 1.45 1.63 3.99
N LEU A 379 1.98 2.68 4.64
CA LEU A 379 1.41 3.22 5.88
C LEU A 379 0.06 3.91 5.66
N ALA A 380 -0.05 4.70 4.60
CA ALA A 380 -1.25 5.46 4.25
C ALA A 380 -2.32 4.61 3.55
N GLN A 381 -1.95 3.42 3.04
CA GLN A 381 -2.76 2.58 2.14
C GLN A 381 -3.22 3.34 0.88
N ALA A 382 -2.32 4.16 0.35
CA ALA A 382 -2.58 5.05 -0.78
C ALA A 382 -1.72 4.68 -2.00
N THR A 383 -2.22 4.96 -3.19
CA THR A 383 -1.48 4.83 -4.46
C THR A 383 -0.46 5.97 -4.64
N PHE A 384 0.47 5.85 -5.58
CA PHE A 384 1.41 6.95 -5.86
C PHE A 384 0.69 8.18 -6.41
N SER A 385 -0.37 7.95 -7.20
CA SER A 385 -1.28 8.98 -7.66
C SER A 385 -2.02 9.68 -6.50
N GLU A 386 -2.53 8.94 -5.52
CA GLU A 386 -3.18 9.51 -4.32
C GLU A 386 -2.18 10.26 -3.43
N LEU A 387 -0.93 9.79 -3.38
CA LEU A 387 0.19 10.47 -2.73
C LEU A 387 0.78 11.63 -3.54
N GLY A 388 0.22 11.97 -4.70
CA GLY A 388 0.66 13.11 -5.50
C GLY A 388 2.12 13.01 -5.94
N ALA A 389 2.66 11.80 -6.14
CA ALA A 389 4.03 11.64 -6.61
C ALA A 389 4.19 12.39 -7.95
N PRO A 390 5.28 13.13 -8.15
CA PRO A 390 5.37 14.15 -9.20
C PRO A 390 5.46 13.56 -10.64
N TRP A 391 5.70 12.25 -10.75
CA TRP A 391 5.69 11.47 -11.99
C TRP A 391 4.46 10.56 -12.13
N ALA A 392 3.61 10.50 -11.10
CA ALA A 392 2.42 9.67 -11.12
C ALA A 392 1.34 10.25 -12.04
N ARG A 393 0.33 9.43 -12.38
CA ARG A 393 -0.85 9.90 -13.08
C ARG A 393 -1.54 10.95 -12.20
N PRO A 394 -1.79 12.16 -12.72
CA PRO A 394 -2.48 13.17 -11.95
C PRO A 394 -3.89 12.69 -11.66
N LEU A 395 -4.33 12.92 -10.44
CA LEU A 395 -5.71 12.74 -10.03
C LEU A 395 -6.37 14.12 -10.07
N GLU A 396 -7.44 14.23 -10.84
CA GLU A 396 -8.19 15.49 -10.93
C GLU A 396 -8.68 15.90 -9.53
N PRO A 397 -8.30 17.09 -9.04
CA PRO A 397 -8.84 17.63 -7.80
C PRO A 397 -10.31 18.03 -8.00
N ALA A 398 -11.05 18.16 -6.91
CA ALA A 398 -12.45 18.60 -6.97
C ALA A 398 -12.57 20.09 -7.35
N ALA A 399 -11.55 20.91 -7.08
CA ALA A 399 -11.41 22.27 -7.62
C ALA A 399 -9.93 22.72 -7.63
N ILE A 400 -9.63 23.74 -8.43
CA ILE A 400 -8.28 24.34 -8.53
C ILE A 400 -8.37 25.83 -8.19
N CYS A 401 -7.51 26.29 -7.29
CA CYS A 401 -7.33 27.70 -6.96
C CYS A 401 -6.26 28.30 -7.86
N THR A 402 -6.62 29.35 -8.61
CA THR A 402 -5.68 30.09 -9.45
C THR A 402 -5.53 31.54 -9.01
N VAL A 403 -4.29 32.04 -9.05
CA VAL A 403 -3.94 33.45 -8.80
C VAL A 403 -3.03 33.92 -9.93
N ALA A 404 -3.40 35.03 -10.58
CA ALA A 404 -2.65 35.59 -11.72
C ALA A 404 -2.33 34.55 -12.83
N GLY A 405 -3.27 33.62 -13.08
CA GLY A 405 -3.11 32.56 -14.09
C GLY A 405 -2.24 31.37 -13.66
N ARG A 406 -1.79 31.32 -12.41
CA ARG A 406 -1.00 30.22 -11.84
C ARG A 406 -1.84 29.39 -10.88
N GLU A 407 -1.71 28.07 -10.91
CA GLU A 407 -2.28 27.20 -9.89
C GLU A 407 -1.51 27.38 -8.58
N VAL A 408 -2.22 27.75 -7.51
CA VAL A 408 -1.65 27.95 -6.18
C VAL A 408 -2.18 26.97 -5.15
N ALA A 409 -3.33 26.33 -5.39
CA ALA A 409 -3.80 25.24 -4.55
C ALA A 409 -4.74 24.29 -5.30
N SER A 410 -4.74 23.03 -4.90
CA SER A 410 -5.70 22.01 -5.34
C SER A 410 -6.60 21.62 -4.17
N TYR A 411 -7.91 21.62 -4.40
CA TYR A 411 -8.92 21.22 -3.41
C TYR A 411 -9.29 19.74 -3.58
N GLN A 412 -9.16 18.99 -2.49
CA GLN A 412 -9.46 17.57 -2.38
C GLN A 412 -10.72 17.39 -1.53
N ASP A 413 -11.62 16.51 -1.95
CA ASP A 413 -12.88 16.22 -1.23
C ASP A 413 -12.73 15.23 -0.08
N GLY A 414 -11.56 14.58 0.03
CA GLY A 414 -11.26 13.59 1.07
C GLY A 414 -11.72 12.17 0.77
N SER A 415 -12.40 11.91 -0.35
CA SER A 415 -12.97 10.59 -0.70
C SER A 415 -11.94 9.45 -0.84
N ARG A 416 -10.67 9.80 -1.03
CA ARG A 416 -9.55 8.86 -1.21
C ARG A 416 -8.75 8.64 0.07
N ILE A 417 -9.16 9.27 1.17
CA ILE A 417 -8.54 9.08 2.48
C ILE A 417 -9.19 7.86 3.14
N ARG A 418 -8.38 7.01 3.77
CA ARG A 418 -8.90 5.82 4.45
C ARG A 418 -9.70 6.20 5.70
N PRO A 419 -10.69 5.38 6.13
CA PRO A 419 -11.58 5.71 7.24
C PRO A 419 -10.87 6.11 8.54
N ILE A 420 -9.84 5.37 8.96
CA ILE A 420 -9.11 5.64 10.22
C ILE A 420 -8.20 6.89 10.15
N SER A 421 -8.13 7.55 9.00
CA SER A 421 -7.49 8.86 8.83
C SER A 421 -8.51 10.01 8.79
N SER A 422 -9.79 9.72 9.07
CA SER A 422 -10.94 10.65 9.07
C SER A 422 -11.07 11.44 7.75
N PRO A 423 -11.66 10.83 6.71
CA PRO A 423 -11.93 11.46 5.42
C PRO A 423 -12.58 12.83 5.55
N ARG A 424 -12.01 13.86 4.92
CA ARG A 424 -12.48 15.24 4.97
C ARG A 424 -11.91 16.09 3.84
N PRO A 425 -12.53 17.22 3.46
CA PRO A 425 -11.96 18.12 2.47
C PRO A 425 -10.75 18.92 2.97
N TYR A 426 -9.76 19.11 2.09
CA TYR A 426 -8.51 19.82 2.37
C TYR A 426 -7.90 20.43 1.10
N LEU A 427 -6.99 21.39 1.26
CA LEU A 427 -6.16 21.91 0.18
C LEU A 427 -4.79 21.22 0.18
N HIS A 428 -4.45 20.55 -0.92
CA HIS A 428 -3.10 20.07 -1.22
C HIS A 428 -2.96 19.69 -2.71
N PRO A 429 -1.81 19.99 -3.35
CA PRO A 429 -0.74 20.85 -2.83
C PRO A 429 -1.19 22.31 -2.76
N VAL A 430 -0.67 23.04 -1.79
CA VAL A 430 -0.66 24.52 -1.75
C VAL A 430 0.75 25.00 -2.08
N ARG A 431 0.86 26.01 -2.94
CA ARG A 431 2.10 26.49 -3.56
C ARG A 431 2.29 27.99 -3.39
N THR A 432 3.54 28.43 -3.42
CA THR A 432 3.90 29.83 -3.66
C THR A 432 3.64 30.23 -5.13
N LEU A 433 3.78 31.50 -5.52
CA LEU A 433 3.59 31.93 -6.92
C LEU A 433 4.72 31.42 -7.85
N ALA A 434 5.91 31.16 -7.29
CA ALA A 434 7.00 30.47 -7.98
C ALA A 434 6.74 28.96 -8.17
N GLY A 435 5.80 28.37 -7.44
CA GLY A 435 5.39 26.96 -7.59
C GLY A 435 5.87 26.03 -6.47
N THR A 436 6.62 26.54 -5.50
CA THR A 436 7.16 25.78 -4.35
C THR A 436 6.03 25.26 -3.47
N VAL A 437 6.00 23.94 -3.20
CA VAL A 437 4.96 23.33 -2.35
C VAL A 437 5.24 23.63 -0.89
N VAL A 438 4.23 24.13 -0.18
CA VAL A 438 4.32 24.54 1.24
C VAL A 438 3.37 23.76 2.16
N THR A 439 2.79 22.67 1.65
CA THR A 439 1.94 21.74 2.41
C THR A 439 2.37 20.30 2.18
N ASP A 440 2.03 19.42 3.12
CA ASP A 440 2.23 17.97 2.98
C ASP A 440 0.93 17.19 3.27
N HIS A 441 0.76 15.98 2.71
CA HIS A 441 -0.44 15.17 2.94
C HIS A 441 -0.15 13.68 3.13
N GLN A 442 -0.62 13.09 4.22
CA GLN A 442 -0.32 11.71 4.60
C GLN A 442 1.19 11.38 4.76
N PRO A 443 2.00 12.21 5.44
CA PRO A 443 3.40 11.90 5.70
C PRO A 443 3.57 10.65 6.58
N THR A 444 4.73 10.02 6.52
CA THR A 444 5.02 8.76 7.23
C THR A 444 4.92 8.85 8.75
N ASP A 445 5.17 10.03 9.32
CA ASP A 445 5.01 10.29 10.76
C ASP A 445 3.54 10.37 11.19
N HIS A 446 2.66 10.88 10.33
CA HIS A 446 1.24 11.12 10.60
C HIS A 446 0.39 11.01 9.32
N VAL A 447 0.06 9.79 8.89
CA VAL A 447 -0.68 9.54 7.63
C VAL A 447 -2.13 10.07 7.58
N TRP A 448 -2.59 10.70 8.66
CA TRP A 448 -3.89 11.38 8.76
C TRP A 448 -3.78 12.92 8.73
N HIS A 449 -2.58 13.49 8.61
CA HIS A 449 -2.41 14.93 8.39
C HIS A 449 -2.63 15.26 6.91
N LEU A 450 -3.52 16.20 6.62
CA LEU A 450 -3.98 16.52 5.26
C LEU A 450 -3.83 18.00 4.98
N GLY A 451 -2.75 18.40 4.30
CA GLY A 451 -2.57 19.75 3.75
C GLY A 451 -3.04 20.89 4.65
N ALA A 452 -3.90 21.76 4.12
CA ALA A 452 -4.58 22.81 4.89
C ALA A 452 -6.09 22.60 4.94
N GLY A 453 -6.71 22.74 6.12
CA GLY A 453 -8.16 22.55 6.28
C GLY A 453 -8.64 22.70 7.71
N VAL A 454 -9.87 22.21 7.96
CA VAL A 454 -10.49 22.19 9.30
C VAL A 454 -10.58 20.74 9.76
N ALA A 455 -10.14 20.47 11.00
CA ALA A 455 -10.26 19.17 11.63
C ALA A 455 -10.33 19.33 13.16
N VAL A 456 -11.12 18.49 13.82
CA VAL A 456 -11.25 18.49 15.29
C VAL A 456 -11.11 17.05 15.78
N GLN A 457 -10.30 16.82 16.80
CA GLN A 457 -10.08 15.46 17.31
C GLN A 457 -11.26 14.93 18.11
N ASP A 458 -12.02 15.80 18.78
CA ASP A 458 -13.07 15.35 19.68
C ASP A 458 -14.34 16.16 19.44
N VAL A 459 -15.33 15.56 18.80
CA VAL A 459 -16.68 16.10 18.66
C VAL A 459 -17.64 15.11 19.31
N ASN A 460 -18.10 15.39 20.53
CA ASN A 460 -18.87 14.43 21.33
C ASN A 460 -18.22 13.02 21.43
N GLY A 461 -16.89 12.95 21.49
CA GLY A 461 -16.13 11.70 21.54
C GLY A 461 -15.80 11.08 20.18
N ILE A 462 -16.16 11.73 19.07
CA ILE A 462 -15.91 11.32 17.68
C ILE A 462 -14.66 12.04 17.14
N ASN A 463 -13.80 11.28 16.46
CA ASN A 463 -12.54 11.76 15.91
C ASN A 463 -12.65 12.14 14.42
N PHE A 464 -12.57 13.44 14.13
CA PHE A 464 -12.50 13.99 12.76
C PHE A 464 -11.08 14.42 12.35
N TRP A 465 -10.07 14.13 13.18
CA TRP A 465 -8.66 14.38 12.88
C TRP A 465 -7.97 13.19 12.21
N GLY A 466 -8.37 11.98 12.59
CA GLY A 466 -7.76 10.72 12.20
C GLY A 466 -6.71 10.22 13.19
N GLY A 467 -6.26 8.98 13.00
CA GLY A 467 -5.24 8.35 13.84
C GLY A 467 -5.74 8.00 15.23
N ARG A 468 -4.85 8.03 16.21
CA ARG A 468 -5.20 7.72 17.61
C ARG A 468 -5.95 8.90 18.27
N THR A 469 -6.90 8.57 19.14
CA THR A 469 -7.65 9.53 19.96
C THR A 469 -6.97 9.67 21.32
N TYR A 470 -6.72 10.91 21.77
CA TYR A 470 -6.30 11.14 23.16
C TYR A 470 -7.54 11.16 24.05
N THR A 471 -7.56 10.35 25.11
CA THR A 471 -8.65 10.37 26.08
C THR A 471 -8.12 10.73 27.46
N ARG A 472 -8.93 11.51 28.21
CA ARG A 472 -8.62 11.85 29.61
C ARG A 472 -8.45 10.60 30.48
N GLU A 473 -9.34 9.63 30.28
CA GLU A 473 -9.37 8.38 31.03
C GLU A 473 -8.08 7.57 30.86
N ALA A 474 -7.57 7.44 29.63
CA ALA A 474 -6.34 6.69 29.37
C ALA A 474 -5.07 7.52 29.64
N GLY A 475 -5.18 8.86 29.66
CA GLY A 475 -4.05 9.78 29.78
C GLY A 475 -3.07 9.74 28.60
N ARG A 476 -3.41 9.03 27.51
CA ARG A 476 -2.57 8.77 26.34
C ARG A 476 -3.40 8.63 25.07
N TYR A 477 -2.70 8.61 23.94
CA TYR A 477 -3.29 8.28 22.63
C TYR A 477 -3.58 6.79 22.52
N VAL A 478 -4.82 6.45 22.19
CA VAL A 478 -5.27 5.08 21.97
C VAL A 478 -6.03 5.00 20.65
N TRP A 479 -5.97 3.85 19.99
CA TRP A 479 -6.85 3.58 18.86
C TRP A 479 -8.26 3.27 19.36
N ARG A 480 -9.26 3.83 18.69
CA ARG A 480 -10.69 3.63 18.94
C ARG A 480 -11.41 3.55 17.60
N PRO A 481 -12.56 2.85 17.52
CA PRO A 481 -13.41 2.86 16.34
C PRO A 481 -14.32 4.11 16.36
N ASP A 482 -13.74 5.29 16.46
CA ASP A 482 -14.44 6.57 16.67
C ASP A 482 -14.28 7.56 15.52
N HIS A 483 -13.73 7.14 14.37
CA HIS A 483 -13.43 8.02 13.25
C HIS A 483 -14.68 8.44 12.47
N GLY A 484 -14.95 9.75 12.47
CA GLY A 484 -15.99 10.37 11.64
C GLY A 484 -15.49 10.77 10.24
N THR A 485 -16.42 11.24 9.42
CA THR A 485 -16.16 11.74 8.06
C THR A 485 -16.75 13.15 7.87
N ILE A 486 -16.09 14.00 7.10
CA ILE A 486 -16.63 15.29 6.68
C ILE A 486 -16.89 15.20 5.18
N VAL A 487 -18.14 15.45 4.76
CA VAL A 487 -18.54 15.32 3.36
C VAL A 487 -19.28 16.55 2.89
N ARG A 488 -19.13 16.88 1.62
CA ARG A 488 -19.85 17.98 0.99
C ARG A 488 -21.31 17.62 0.74
N THR A 489 -22.23 18.51 1.08
CA THR A 489 -23.64 18.33 0.77
C THR A 489 -23.94 18.73 -0.70
N PRO A 490 -24.95 18.14 -1.35
CA PRO A 490 -25.28 18.42 -2.76
C PRO A 490 -25.80 19.84 -3.04
N THR A 491 -26.13 20.61 -2.00
CA THR A 491 -26.73 21.94 -2.11
C THR A 491 -25.68 22.98 -2.49
N SER A 492 -25.71 23.37 -3.77
CA SER A 492 -25.10 24.55 -4.43
C SER A 492 -23.70 24.97 -3.98
N SER A 493 -22.74 24.87 -4.89
CA SER A 493 -21.48 25.58 -4.80
C SER A 493 -21.32 26.54 -5.96
N ASP A 494 -21.08 27.81 -5.64
CA ASP A 494 -20.56 28.75 -6.62
C ASP A 494 -19.05 28.83 -6.45
N SER A 495 -18.32 28.26 -7.42
CA SER A 495 -16.92 28.62 -7.63
C SER A 495 -16.90 29.83 -8.56
N SER A 496 -16.60 31.01 -8.01
CA SER A 496 -16.20 32.16 -8.81
C SER A 496 -14.67 32.24 -8.79
N GLY A 497 -14.05 32.84 -9.82
CA GLY A 497 -12.58 32.91 -9.91
C GLY A 497 -11.97 33.72 -8.76
N GLY A 498 -11.69 33.06 -7.63
CA GLY A 498 -11.21 33.68 -6.40
C GLY A 498 -11.92 33.24 -5.10
N ALA A 499 -12.99 32.42 -5.17
CA ALA A 499 -13.66 31.92 -3.96
C ALA A 499 -14.35 30.57 -4.18
N LEU A 500 -14.52 29.81 -3.07
CA LEU A 500 -15.25 28.55 -3.01
C LEU A 500 -16.11 28.52 -1.74
N SER A 501 -17.43 28.49 -1.91
CA SER A 501 -18.39 28.28 -0.82
C SER A 501 -18.86 26.83 -0.74
N GLU A 502 -19.04 26.34 0.48
CA GLU A 502 -19.35 24.95 0.76
C GLU A 502 -20.31 24.82 1.95
N VAL A 503 -21.20 23.82 1.86
CA VAL A 503 -21.98 23.32 2.99
C VAL A 503 -21.57 21.86 3.21
N LEU A 504 -21.01 21.57 4.38
CA LEU A 504 -20.44 20.28 4.73
C LEU A 504 -21.21 19.64 5.89
N SER A 505 -21.26 18.31 5.91
CA SER A 505 -21.82 17.51 7.00
C SER A 505 -20.71 16.71 7.66
N TRP A 506 -20.62 16.81 8.99
CA TRP A 506 -19.71 16.04 9.82
C TRP A 506 -20.48 14.86 10.38
N ASN A 507 -20.15 13.66 9.93
CA ASN A 507 -20.88 12.45 10.23
C ASN A 507 -20.08 11.55 11.16
N GLY A 508 -20.76 10.96 12.15
CA GLY A 508 -20.18 9.94 13.01
C GLY A 508 -19.80 8.66 12.25
N PRO A 509 -19.16 7.70 12.93
CA PRO A 509 -18.78 6.41 12.34
C PRO A 509 -19.98 5.59 11.81
N ASP A 510 -21.19 5.86 12.33
CA ASP A 510 -22.47 5.27 11.90
C ASP A 510 -23.11 6.02 10.72
N GLY A 511 -22.47 7.08 10.23
CA GLY A 511 -22.96 7.94 9.16
C GLY A 511 -23.98 9.00 9.59
N ALA A 512 -24.34 9.08 10.88
CA ALA A 512 -25.29 10.08 11.36
C ALA A 512 -24.63 11.48 11.45
N PRO A 513 -25.31 12.54 10.99
CA PRO A 513 -24.77 13.90 11.07
C PRO A 513 -24.73 14.40 12.53
N VAL A 514 -23.61 15.03 12.90
CA VAL A 514 -23.34 15.57 14.25
C VAL A 514 -23.13 17.08 14.20
N LEU A 515 -22.42 17.58 13.19
CA LEU A 515 -22.27 19.02 12.92
C LEU A 515 -22.57 19.33 11.45
N GLY A 516 -23.20 20.47 11.23
CA GLY A 516 -23.16 21.17 9.96
C GLY A 516 -22.02 22.17 9.94
N GLU A 517 -21.39 22.34 8.77
CA GLU A 517 -20.38 23.37 8.55
C GLU A 517 -20.73 24.20 7.31
N GLN A 518 -20.67 25.52 7.45
CA GLN A 518 -20.60 26.43 6.31
C GLN A 518 -19.17 26.92 6.18
N ARG A 519 -18.55 26.73 5.01
CA ARG A 519 -17.14 27.04 4.76
C ARG A 519 -17.01 27.93 3.54
N ASN A 520 -16.21 28.98 3.63
CA ASN A 520 -15.84 29.85 2.52
C ASN A 520 -14.33 29.94 2.43
N TRP A 521 -13.80 29.61 1.25
CA TRP A 521 -12.43 29.92 0.86
C TRP A 521 -12.45 31.15 -0.03
N ALA A 522 -11.50 32.06 0.17
CA ALA A 522 -11.23 33.16 -0.74
C ALA A 522 -9.72 33.28 -0.97
N TRP A 523 -9.29 33.56 -2.19
CA TRP A 523 -7.88 33.74 -2.51
C TRP A 523 -7.67 34.87 -3.52
N ALA A 524 -6.56 35.60 -3.35
CA ALA A 524 -6.22 36.71 -4.23
C ALA A 524 -4.71 36.98 -4.25
N ALA A 525 -4.22 37.58 -5.33
CA ALA A 525 -2.88 38.15 -5.36
C ALA A 525 -2.79 39.34 -4.39
N VAL A 526 -1.65 39.47 -3.71
CA VAL A 526 -1.31 40.64 -2.89
C VAL A 526 -0.30 41.50 -3.66
N ASP A 527 0.75 40.86 -4.17
CA ASP A 527 1.75 41.45 -5.04
C ASP A 527 2.32 40.37 -6.01
N LEU A 528 3.49 40.61 -6.60
CA LEU A 528 4.12 39.71 -7.57
C LEU A 528 4.72 38.43 -6.95
N GLN A 529 4.97 38.42 -5.63
CA GLN A 529 5.62 37.33 -4.89
C GLN A 529 4.73 36.74 -3.79
N THR A 530 3.63 37.42 -3.45
CA THR A 530 2.76 37.06 -2.33
C THR A 530 1.31 36.99 -2.77
N TRP A 531 0.62 35.94 -2.32
CA TRP A 531 -0.83 35.79 -2.43
C TRP A 531 -1.42 35.46 -1.06
N ARG A 532 -2.73 35.65 -0.91
CA ARG A 532 -3.46 35.39 0.33
C ARG A 532 -4.54 34.33 0.13
N LEU A 533 -4.74 33.51 1.16
CA LEU A 533 -5.83 32.56 1.31
C LEU A 533 -6.58 32.88 2.60
N THR A 534 -7.88 33.15 2.52
CA THR A 534 -8.76 33.29 3.67
C THR A 534 -9.69 32.08 3.75
N LEU A 535 -9.84 31.53 4.95
CA LEU A 535 -10.80 30.50 5.28
C LEU A 535 -11.72 31.02 6.39
N ASP A 536 -13.00 31.11 6.07
CA ASP A 536 -14.06 31.32 7.05
C ASP A 536 -14.84 30.01 7.22
N PHE A 537 -15.01 29.55 8.45
CA PHE A 537 -15.84 28.38 8.72
C PHE A 537 -16.75 28.60 9.92
N THR A 538 -17.98 28.10 9.83
CA THR A 538 -18.99 28.16 10.89
C THR A 538 -19.48 26.75 11.18
N LEU A 539 -19.34 26.31 12.43
CA LEU A 539 -19.81 25.00 12.89
C LEU A 539 -21.11 25.16 13.69
N THR A 540 -22.10 24.32 13.42
CA THR A 540 -23.42 24.33 14.07
C THR A 540 -23.84 22.89 14.41
N PRO A 541 -24.42 22.60 15.58
CA PRO A 541 -25.04 21.31 15.87
C PRO A 541 -26.03 20.89 14.78
N ALA A 542 -25.94 19.65 14.31
CA ALA A 542 -26.84 19.14 13.26
C ALA A 542 -28.25 18.77 13.77
N GLY A 543 -28.45 18.66 15.08
CA GLY A 543 -29.71 18.26 15.70
C GLY A 543 -30.00 19.00 17.01
N ASP A 544 -30.96 18.48 17.77
CA ASP A 544 -31.53 19.14 18.97
C ASP A 544 -30.75 18.86 20.27
N ALA A 545 -29.56 18.27 20.17
CA ALA A 545 -28.69 18.00 21.32
C ALA A 545 -27.47 18.94 21.32
N PRO A 546 -26.96 19.34 22.50
CA PRO A 546 -25.71 20.08 22.58
C PRO A 546 -24.53 19.30 21.98
N VAL A 547 -23.57 20.01 21.39
CA VAL A 547 -22.33 19.44 20.86
C VAL A 547 -21.12 20.07 21.55
N SER A 548 -20.22 19.21 22.02
CA SER A 548 -18.92 19.57 22.57
C SER A 548 -17.85 19.44 21.51
N LEU A 549 -17.12 20.53 21.26
CA LEU A 549 -15.94 20.59 20.38
C LEU A 549 -14.69 20.65 21.25
N GLY A 550 -13.92 19.57 21.25
CA GLY A 550 -12.75 19.38 22.09
C GLY A 550 -11.47 19.09 21.32
N SER A 551 -10.40 18.94 22.09
CA SER A 551 -9.05 18.60 21.66
C SER A 551 -8.41 17.66 22.70
N PRO A 552 -7.22 17.10 22.44
CA PRO A 552 -6.44 16.50 23.51
C PRO A 552 -6.22 17.45 24.69
N GLY A 553 -6.03 18.74 24.42
CA GLY A 553 -5.89 19.80 25.40
C GLY A 553 -7.07 19.90 26.35
N SER A 554 -8.29 19.98 25.81
CA SER A 554 -9.52 19.97 26.61
C SER A 554 -9.76 18.63 27.32
N ASN A 555 -9.16 17.54 26.82
CA ASN A 555 -9.14 16.24 27.47
C ASN A 555 -7.99 16.06 28.49
N GLY A 556 -7.21 17.11 28.78
CA GLY A 556 -6.17 17.09 29.83
C GLY A 556 -4.74 16.86 29.33
N ARG A 557 -4.50 16.72 28.02
CA ARG A 557 -3.15 16.73 27.45
C ARG A 557 -2.63 18.15 27.39
N ARG A 558 -1.80 18.54 28.37
CA ARG A 558 -1.14 19.86 28.37
C ARG A 558 -0.45 20.13 27.02
N LEU A 559 -0.65 21.34 26.47
CA LEU A 559 -0.12 21.77 25.16
C LEU A 559 -0.65 20.96 23.96
N GLY A 560 -1.73 20.19 24.13
CA GLY A 560 -2.36 19.37 23.12
C GLY A 560 -3.55 20.03 22.42
N GLY A 561 -3.63 21.36 22.40
CA GLY A 561 -4.79 22.12 21.95
C GLY A 561 -4.99 22.19 20.43
N TYR A 562 -4.64 21.16 19.64
CA TYR A 562 -4.95 21.21 18.20
C TYR A 562 -6.42 20.89 17.93
N GLY A 563 -7.00 21.57 16.96
CA GLY A 563 -8.40 21.44 16.56
C GLY A 563 -8.92 22.77 16.01
N GLY A 564 -9.70 22.75 14.94
CA GLY A 564 -10.06 23.93 14.16
C GLY A 564 -9.25 23.97 12.86
N PHE A 565 -8.75 25.16 12.48
CA PHE A 565 -7.87 25.30 11.33
C PHE A 565 -6.51 24.64 11.60
N PHE A 566 -6.01 23.89 10.62
CA PHE A 566 -4.68 23.32 10.64
C PHE A 566 -4.03 23.34 9.26
N TRP A 567 -2.73 23.59 9.27
CA TRP A 567 -1.84 23.56 8.12
C TRP A 567 -0.70 22.59 8.43
N ARG A 568 -0.70 21.45 7.74
CA ARG A 568 0.45 20.55 7.66
C ARG A 568 1.44 21.11 6.64
N LEU A 569 2.56 21.64 7.12
CA LEU A 569 3.60 22.16 6.23
C LEU A 569 4.40 21.02 5.59
N ALA A 570 4.92 21.28 4.39
CA ALA A 570 5.99 20.50 3.78
C ALA A 570 7.26 20.54 4.66
N SER A 571 8.11 19.51 4.53
CA SER A 571 9.43 19.53 5.15
C SER A 571 10.21 20.75 4.68
N SER A 572 10.93 21.39 5.58
CA SER A 572 11.71 22.59 5.27
C SER A 572 12.97 22.68 6.10
N ASP A 573 14.06 23.09 5.47
CA ASP A 573 15.31 23.40 6.15
C ASP A 573 15.30 24.81 6.74
N ASP A 574 16.10 25.00 7.80
CA ASP A 574 16.28 26.27 8.52
C ASP A 574 14.95 26.94 8.92
N ALA A 575 13.97 26.12 9.33
CA ALA A 575 12.65 26.58 9.73
C ALA A 575 12.74 27.58 10.90
N ARG A 576 12.20 28.78 10.70
CA ARG A 576 12.05 29.82 11.72
C ARG A 576 10.57 30.09 11.92
N VAL A 577 10.15 30.08 13.17
CA VAL A 577 8.79 30.44 13.58
C VAL A 577 8.81 31.57 14.60
N TRP A 578 7.97 32.59 14.41
CA TRP A 578 7.89 33.74 15.32
C TRP A 578 6.57 34.49 15.22
N SER A 579 6.31 35.32 16.21
CA SER A 579 5.21 36.29 16.33
C SER A 579 5.81 37.68 16.62
N PRO A 580 5.01 38.75 16.73
CA PRO A 580 5.52 40.07 17.12
C PRO A 580 6.32 40.08 18.43
N ALA A 581 5.94 39.21 19.37
CA ALA A 581 6.46 39.24 20.75
C ALA A 581 7.44 38.09 21.07
N ALA A 582 7.50 37.04 20.26
CA ALA A 582 8.21 35.81 20.60
C ALA A 582 8.73 35.07 19.36
N SER A 583 9.83 34.31 19.51
CA SER A 583 10.40 33.48 18.45
C SER A 583 10.78 32.09 18.98
N GLY A 584 10.67 31.08 18.11
CA GLY A 584 10.91 29.67 18.41
C GLY A 584 9.64 28.94 18.88
N GLU A 585 9.58 27.64 18.60
CA GLU A 585 8.40 26.80 18.89
C GLU A 585 7.93 26.94 20.34
N ALA A 586 8.84 26.82 21.31
CA ALA A 586 8.49 26.83 22.73
C ALA A 586 7.84 28.13 23.21
N ALA A 587 8.20 29.28 22.61
CA ALA A 587 7.69 30.59 23.02
C ALA A 587 6.38 30.96 22.29
N VAL A 588 6.19 30.41 21.09
CA VAL A 588 5.06 30.73 20.20
C VAL A 588 3.92 29.72 20.35
N HIS A 589 4.23 28.46 20.67
CA HIS A 589 3.22 27.45 20.88
C HIS A 589 2.32 27.79 22.08
N GLY A 590 1.03 28.00 21.82
CA GLY A 590 0.04 28.39 22.82
C GLY A 590 -0.03 29.89 23.10
N SER A 591 0.68 30.72 22.34
CA SER A 591 0.55 32.18 22.44
C SER A 591 -0.70 32.67 21.73
N VAL A 592 -1.22 33.81 22.18
CA VAL A 592 -2.22 34.60 21.47
C VAL A 592 -1.47 35.78 20.84
N SER A 593 -1.46 35.84 19.51
CA SER A 593 -0.83 36.92 18.75
C SER A 593 -1.61 37.17 17.46
N GLN A 594 -1.63 38.43 17.00
CA GLN A 594 -2.35 38.83 15.78
C GLN A 594 -1.87 38.06 14.55
N TRP A 595 -0.57 37.82 14.47
CA TRP A 595 0.03 36.99 13.43
C TRP A 595 1.10 36.04 13.97
N LEU A 596 1.36 35.02 13.16
CA LEU A 596 2.38 34.00 13.31
C LEU A 596 3.06 33.81 11.95
N ALA A 597 4.38 33.82 11.90
CA ALA A 597 5.14 33.59 10.68
C ALA A 597 5.95 32.30 10.75
N TRP A 598 6.01 31.59 9.63
CA TRP A 598 6.89 30.47 9.37
C TRP A 598 7.71 30.77 8.12
N SER A 599 9.03 30.75 8.21
CA SER A 599 9.93 30.88 7.06
C SER A 599 10.93 29.74 7.02
N GLY A 600 11.22 29.21 5.83
CA GLY A 600 12.10 28.06 5.63
C GLY A 600 12.55 27.95 4.18
N THR A 601 13.41 26.97 3.91
CA THR A 601 13.71 26.52 2.54
C THR A 601 12.90 25.25 2.28
N PHE A 602 12.01 25.28 1.29
CA PHE A 602 11.18 24.16 0.87
C PHE A 602 11.63 23.75 -0.53
N ASP A 603 12.09 22.51 -0.69
CA ASP A 603 12.58 22.01 -1.99
C ASP A 603 13.60 22.99 -2.64
N GLU A 604 14.64 23.33 -1.88
CA GLU A 604 15.71 24.29 -2.25
C GLU A 604 15.27 25.77 -2.43
N GLU A 605 13.97 26.07 -2.41
CA GLU A 605 13.44 27.42 -2.60
C GLU A 605 12.99 28.06 -1.28
N PRO A 606 13.23 29.36 -1.05
CA PRO A 606 12.73 30.05 0.13
C PRO A 606 11.21 30.21 0.07
N ALA A 607 10.55 30.18 1.23
CA ALA A 607 9.18 30.67 1.35
C ALA A 607 8.90 31.22 2.75
N THR A 608 7.91 32.10 2.85
CA THR A 608 7.34 32.55 4.13
C THR A 608 5.83 32.44 4.10
N LEU A 609 5.27 31.82 5.15
CA LEU A 609 3.85 31.76 5.42
C LEU A 609 3.54 32.65 6.62
N VAL A 610 2.58 33.56 6.48
CA VAL A 610 2.11 34.42 7.58
C VAL A 610 0.66 34.09 7.85
N PHE A 611 0.39 33.50 9.01
CA PHE A 611 -0.94 33.18 9.51
C PHE A 611 -1.44 34.34 10.35
N THR A 612 -2.62 34.85 10.05
CA THR A 612 -3.26 35.93 10.79
C THR A 612 -4.61 35.49 11.33
N ALA A 613 -4.95 36.05 12.49
CA ALA A 613 -6.25 35.92 13.10
C ALA A 613 -6.90 37.31 13.18
N PRO A 614 -8.24 37.41 13.15
CA PRO A 614 -8.96 38.63 13.48
C PRO A 614 -8.49 39.21 14.82
N THR A 615 -8.51 40.53 14.97
CA THR A 615 -7.97 41.21 16.17
C THR A 615 -8.74 40.92 17.46
N ASP A 616 -10.01 40.55 17.33
CA ASP A 616 -10.89 40.08 18.40
C ASP A 616 -10.79 38.57 18.66
N CYS A 617 -10.03 37.84 17.85
CA CYS A 617 -9.77 36.42 18.06
C CYS A 617 -8.76 36.21 19.20
N HIS A 618 -9.18 35.44 20.19
CA HIS A 618 -8.34 35.07 21.34
C HIS A 618 -7.88 33.61 21.31
N ASP A 619 -8.11 32.92 20.20
CA ASP A 619 -7.63 31.55 20.01
C ASP A 619 -6.10 31.52 20.04
N ARG A 620 -5.57 30.43 20.59
CA ARG A 620 -4.13 30.22 20.71
C ARG A 620 -3.57 29.56 19.46
N TRP A 621 -2.35 29.95 19.07
CA TRP A 621 -1.62 29.29 18.00
C TRP A 621 -1.10 27.92 18.46
N PHE A 622 -1.46 26.86 17.73
CA PHE A 622 -0.87 25.55 17.87
C PHE A 622 0.29 25.40 16.88
N VAL A 623 1.52 25.36 17.37
CA VAL A 623 2.73 25.25 16.53
C VAL A 623 3.54 24.00 16.87
N ARG A 624 4.01 23.29 15.85
CA ARG A 624 5.04 22.24 15.95
C ARG A 624 6.08 22.46 14.86
N VAL A 625 7.35 22.41 15.24
CA VAL A 625 8.50 22.47 14.34
C VAL A 625 9.30 21.19 14.47
N GLY A 626 9.74 20.86 15.69
CA GLY A 626 10.70 19.78 15.93
C GLY A 626 10.12 18.38 15.78
N SER A 627 8.88 18.14 16.23
CA SER A 627 8.27 16.81 16.11
C SER A 627 7.76 16.54 14.70
N TYR A 628 7.09 17.55 14.14
CA TYR A 628 6.47 17.52 12.82
C TYR A 628 6.12 18.97 12.46
N PRO A 629 6.23 19.41 11.19
CA PRO A 629 5.95 20.79 10.84
C PRO A 629 4.43 21.04 10.73
N GLY A 630 3.88 21.91 11.57
CA GLY A 630 2.45 22.18 11.59
C GLY A 630 2.05 23.43 12.35
N VAL A 631 1.08 24.15 11.81
CA VAL A 631 0.50 25.37 12.39
C VAL A 631 -1.02 25.23 12.42
N GLY A 632 -1.66 25.59 13.52
CA GLY A 632 -3.12 25.63 13.62
C GLY A 632 -3.60 26.75 14.53
N GLN A 633 -4.89 27.07 14.40
CA GLN A 633 -5.59 28.00 15.29
C GLN A 633 -6.54 27.20 16.16
N SER A 634 -6.28 27.19 17.46
CA SER A 634 -6.94 26.30 18.40
C SER A 634 -8.35 26.76 18.76
N LEU A 635 -9.33 25.97 18.35
CA LEU A 635 -10.73 26.16 18.75
C LEU A 635 -10.96 25.81 20.23
N ALA A 636 -10.23 24.81 20.75
CA ALA A 636 -10.38 24.29 22.11
C ALA A 636 -9.00 24.00 22.71
N TRP A 637 -8.40 24.96 23.42
CA TRP A 637 -7.04 24.79 23.97
C TRP A 637 -7.02 24.02 25.29
N GLU A 638 -7.79 24.47 26.28
CA GLU A 638 -7.86 23.90 27.64
C GLU A 638 -9.28 23.44 28.00
N GLU A 639 -10.30 24.05 27.41
CA GLU A 639 -11.71 23.74 27.64
C GLU A 639 -12.40 23.50 26.29
N PRO A 640 -13.40 22.60 26.24
CA PRO A 640 -14.15 22.39 25.02
C PRO A 640 -15.08 23.59 24.75
N VAL A 641 -15.34 23.86 23.47
CA VAL A 641 -16.41 24.78 23.07
C VAL A 641 -17.72 24.00 23.10
N LEU A 642 -18.67 24.46 23.92
CA LEU A 642 -20.01 23.85 24.01
C LEU A 642 -20.99 24.67 23.17
N LEU A 643 -21.68 24.01 22.24
CA LEU A 643 -22.71 24.61 21.39
C LEU A 643 -24.08 24.04 21.75
N GLN A 644 -25.02 24.90 22.10
CA GLN A 644 -26.43 24.54 22.21
C GLN A 644 -27.07 24.43 20.82
N PRO A 645 -28.20 23.71 20.67
CA PRO A 645 -28.97 23.71 19.42
C PRO A 645 -29.30 25.15 18.97
N GLY A 646 -28.97 25.46 17.72
CA GLY A 646 -29.15 26.80 17.13
C GLY A 646 -28.01 27.79 17.41
N GLU A 647 -27.04 27.46 18.26
CA GLU A 647 -25.79 28.22 18.39
C GLU A 647 -24.76 27.77 17.35
N SER A 648 -23.85 28.68 17.01
CA SER A 648 -22.74 28.40 16.12
C SER A 648 -21.45 29.02 16.62
N VAL A 649 -20.33 28.45 16.17
CA VAL A 649 -19.00 29.06 16.35
C VAL A 649 -18.43 29.35 14.97
N THR A 650 -17.98 30.58 14.77
CA THR A 650 -17.33 31.04 13.54
C THR A 650 -15.88 31.35 13.80
N ARG A 651 -15.01 30.99 12.85
CA ARG A 651 -13.61 31.38 12.82
C ARG A 651 -13.20 31.81 11.42
N SER A 652 -12.28 32.77 11.39
CA SER A 652 -11.64 33.25 10.18
C SER A 652 -10.13 33.19 10.37
N VAL A 653 -9.43 32.72 9.35
CA VAL A 653 -7.97 32.70 9.30
C VAL A 653 -7.52 33.11 7.91
N THR A 654 -6.54 34.00 7.84
CA THR A 654 -5.89 34.37 6.59
C THR A 654 -4.43 33.93 6.61
N VAL A 655 -3.98 33.35 5.50
CA VAL A 655 -2.60 32.93 5.31
C VAL A 655 -2.04 33.67 4.09
N PHE A 656 -0.98 34.42 4.30
CA PHE A 656 -0.15 34.95 3.20
C PHE A 656 0.91 33.93 2.87
N VAL A 657 1.08 33.63 1.58
CA VAL A 657 2.09 32.69 1.08
C VAL A 657 3.00 33.47 0.14
N SER A 658 4.28 33.58 0.51
CA SER A 658 5.28 34.40 -0.19
C SER A 658 6.46 33.57 -0.67
N ASP A 659 6.95 33.86 -1.88
CA ASP A 659 8.21 33.33 -2.43
C ASP A 659 9.45 33.85 -1.66
N ALA A 660 9.31 34.91 -0.86
CA ALA A 660 10.43 35.57 -0.20
C ALA A 660 10.60 35.14 1.27
N ARG A 661 11.80 35.34 1.80
CA ARG A 661 12.05 35.37 3.25
C ARG A 661 11.66 36.73 3.80
N LEU A 662 10.51 36.81 4.46
CA LEU A 662 10.01 38.06 5.01
C LEU A 662 10.56 38.32 6.41
N GLY A 663 10.94 39.57 6.68
CA GLY A 663 11.24 40.05 8.03
C GLY A 663 9.99 40.54 8.76
N THR A 664 10.10 40.79 10.07
CA THR A 664 8.99 41.31 10.89
C THR A 664 8.38 42.59 10.33
N ALA A 665 9.20 43.53 9.83
CA ALA A 665 8.69 44.79 9.28
C ALA A 665 7.88 44.59 7.99
N ASP A 666 8.29 43.65 7.13
CA ASP A 666 7.55 43.31 5.91
C ASP A 666 6.19 42.68 6.27
N ILE A 667 6.19 41.82 7.28
CA ILE A 667 5.00 41.16 7.80
C ILE A 667 4.02 42.17 8.42
N ASP A 668 4.50 43.05 9.29
CA ASP A 668 3.65 44.09 9.91
C ASP A 668 3.00 44.98 8.85
N ALA A 669 3.73 45.32 7.77
CA ALA A 669 3.19 46.06 6.64
C ALA A 669 2.11 45.27 5.88
N LEU A 670 2.34 43.97 5.63
CA LEU A 670 1.36 43.07 4.99
C LEU A 670 0.06 42.97 5.80
N VAL A 671 0.17 42.76 7.12
CA VAL A 671 -0.99 42.63 8.01
C VAL A 671 -1.76 43.94 8.13
N THR A 672 -1.07 45.08 8.27
CA THR A 672 -1.72 46.39 8.35
C THR A 672 -2.43 46.76 7.03
N GLY A 673 -1.83 46.42 5.88
CA GLY A 673 -2.43 46.68 4.56
C GLY A 673 -3.74 45.89 4.33
N MET A 674 -3.86 44.71 4.95
CA MET A 674 -5.10 43.92 4.94
C MET A 674 -6.22 44.61 5.72
N GLU A 675 -5.94 45.09 6.93
CA GLU A 675 -6.93 45.79 7.78
C GLU A 675 -7.46 47.07 7.13
N ALA A 676 -6.63 47.76 6.34
CA ALA A 676 -7.05 48.95 5.60
C ALA A 676 -7.91 48.66 4.34
N SER A 677 -7.94 47.41 3.89
CA SER A 677 -8.65 46.96 2.67
C SER A 677 -9.88 46.09 2.95
N SER A 678 -10.15 45.82 4.23
CA SER A 678 -11.30 45.06 4.75
C SER A 678 -12.40 46.03 5.18
#